data_AF-A0A3D4FFI1-F1
#
_entry.id   AF-A0A3D4FFI1-F1
#
_cell.length_a   1.000
_cell.length_b   1.000
_cell.length_c   1.000
_cell.angle_alpha   90.00
_cell.angle_beta   90.00
_cell.angle_gamma   90.00
#
_symmetry.space_group_name_H-M   'P 1'
#
loop_
_entity.id
_entity.type
_entity.pdbx_description
1 polymer ?
#
loop_
_entity_poly.entity_id
_entity_poly.type
_entity_poly.pdbx_seq_one_letter_code
_entity_poly.pdbx_strand_id
1 'polypeptide(L)'
;MKHWIHGLTCLLLLSQLLLQAAEIGSSEAMRLALQDEPTRDRLESCPTLDARVRFLDPWNCWMVEWFCEDRRIAFVTLSPEGRILERGPNQRSEPQEPTKEEDLADRRHALLEALELARAAGNEPEQDEILQLLENLERTDGVSMARVDPVKWLEEARIIGSYDLVALRWSAIERKVPFQVHVERQQGDTWQDLGFLSLEKGVWMDPDVLPGEATVYRLRCQQADGSWMSQRILQATASELQEASLPTYHLELDATAWARMLDEPTRDIEASGTFLWQGSHWPMKLRLRGASTRHALKKSFRVSFPETSPMADSVVYFKAEPMDHTLQQEKLSHDVFQAEGHPCSQVQYVNLTLNGVYQGVYLQVEPIRTPFKARAGLDPRGHLIRAATFGDPGQPGLGDPRGSRDEEALEALEGFLRGAWNEPDASFADWIHQHMDWPRVCDYLALQTLCHRSEIESNDYFFYQDPETGQWSFIPWDHNNGNFAVLAYQNRLHEPHISIFPQTVLSAGWKVSYSYVLHSRIFRDPILRASYLRRLEGLVSTWVMQGRLADHIAQNTAQLQADFPRDPYRHPFWGEDPFLTSGERMKTWVQEHGKRLLEQIEEARETNPQPLLTFTGWEANAARLRWKQDKGLNPGQDSLALGLRTGEITRQIPMASLNPSLREGHWEVSVPMDRRHGGLVALLRTHAEGNRTAPRDDDDGDRDRDPDRLLDFCYLPFP
;
A
#
# COMPACT_ATOMS: atom_id res chain seq x y z
N MET A 1 -46.26 36.74 11.38
CA MET A 1 -46.29 37.88 12.33
C MET A 1 -46.39 37.34 13.75
N LYS A 2 -45.40 37.67 14.60
CA LYS A 2 -45.44 37.90 16.08
C LYS A 2 -45.86 36.70 16.96
N HIS A 3 -45.16 36.23 17.99
CA HIS A 3 -44.19 36.75 18.98
C HIS A 3 -43.31 35.55 19.46
N TRP A 4 -42.04 35.63 19.89
CA TRP A 4 -41.47 36.37 21.02
C TRP A 4 -39.94 36.51 20.87
N ILE A 5 -39.46 37.69 21.21
CA ILE A 5 -38.07 38.05 21.50
C ILE A 5 -37.92 38.06 23.03
N HIS A 6 -36.82 37.52 23.57
CA HIS A 6 -35.93 38.06 24.63
C HIS A 6 -35.14 36.87 25.25
N GLY A 7 -33.81 36.87 25.37
CA GLY A 7 -32.89 38.02 25.40
C GLY A 7 -31.58 37.84 24.62
N LEU A 8 -31.31 38.83 23.77
CA LEU A 8 -30.04 39.57 23.72
C LEU A 8 -29.59 39.88 25.16
N THR A 9 -28.32 39.94 25.58
CA THR A 9 -27.16 40.68 25.04
C THR A 9 -25.99 40.25 25.94
N CYS A 10 -24.82 39.86 25.45
CA CYS A 10 -23.65 40.75 25.37
C CYS A 10 -22.45 39.95 24.81
N LEU A 11 -22.13 40.15 23.53
CA LEU A 11 -20.77 40.35 23.00
C LEU A 11 -20.82 40.41 21.46
N LEU A 12 -21.51 41.45 20.99
CA LEU A 12 -21.25 42.18 19.74
C LEU A 12 -19.72 42.41 19.61
N LEU A 13 -19.01 42.08 18.52
CA LEU A 13 -19.06 42.84 17.26
C LEU A 13 -18.23 42.22 16.10
N LEU A 14 -17.79 40.96 16.15
CA LEU A 14 -16.93 40.37 15.09
C LEU A 14 -17.51 39.12 14.38
N SER A 15 -18.70 38.63 14.76
CA SER A 15 -19.35 37.45 14.17
C SER A 15 -20.42 37.77 13.11
N GLN A 16 -20.70 39.04 12.83
CA GLN A 16 -21.87 39.44 12.02
C GLN A 16 -21.67 39.34 10.49
N LEU A 17 -20.44 39.24 9.97
CA LEU A 17 -20.21 39.15 8.52
C LEU A 17 -20.34 37.72 7.96
N LEU A 18 -19.98 36.68 8.72
CA LEU A 18 -20.13 35.28 8.31
C LEU A 18 -21.57 34.76 8.49
N LEU A 19 -22.28 35.21 9.53
CA LEU A 19 -23.68 34.83 9.76
C LEU A 19 -24.63 35.50 8.76
N GLN A 20 -24.38 36.74 8.33
CA GLN A 20 -25.17 37.34 7.24
C GLN A 20 -24.97 36.59 5.92
N ALA A 21 -23.76 36.11 5.60
CA ALA A 21 -23.54 35.30 4.40
C ALA A 21 -24.24 33.93 4.45
N ALA A 22 -24.30 33.30 5.63
CA ALA A 22 -25.00 32.03 5.83
C ALA A 22 -26.54 32.16 5.79
N GLU A 23 -27.12 33.22 6.38
CA GLU A 23 -28.58 33.49 6.33
C GLU A 23 -29.04 34.01 4.96
N ILE A 24 -28.21 34.79 4.26
CA ILE A 24 -28.46 35.21 2.88
C ILE A 24 -28.34 33.99 1.94
N GLY A 25 -27.37 33.11 2.18
CA GLY A 25 -27.18 31.87 1.42
C GLY A 25 -28.37 30.90 1.52
N SER A 26 -28.96 30.71 2.70
CA SER A 26 -30.14 29.83 2.87
C SER A 26 -31.41 30.41 2.24
N SER A 27 -31.60 31.73 2.32
CA SER A 27 -32.77 32.42 1.77
C SER A 27 -32.73 32.48 0.24
N GLU A 28 -31.56 32.79 -0.33
CA GLU A 28 -31.34 32.81 -1.77
C GLU A 28 -31.36 31.37 -2.33
N ALA A 29 -30.79 30.38 -1.63
CA ALA A 29 -30.89 28.96 -2.00
C ALA A 29 -32.35 28.48 -2.04
N MET A 30 -33.19 28.86 -1.06
CA MET A 30 -34.62 28.53 -1.06
C MET A 30 -35.33 29.19 -2.24
N ARG A 31 -35.08 30.48 -2.51
CA ARG A 31 -35.64 31.19 -3.67
C ARG A 31 -35.27 30.51 -5.00
N LEU A 32 -34.01 30.07 -5.12
CA LEU A 32 -33.45 29.41 -6.30
C LEU A 32 -33.92 27.96 -6.46
N ALA A 33 -34.12 27.22 -5.35
CA ALA A 33 -34.71 25.89 -5.34
C ALA A 33 -36.17 25.91 -5.81
N LEU A 34 -36.93 26.92 -5.37
CA LEU A 34 -38.32 27.11 -5.78
C LEU A 34 -38.47 27.54 -7.25
N GLN A 35 -37.41 27.92 -7.97
CA GLN A 35 -37.50 28.21 -9.42
C GLN A 35 -37.64 26.95 -10.28
N ASP A 36 -37.28 25.79 -9.75
CA ASP A 36 -37.47 24.49 -10.40
C ASP A 36 -38.85 23.93 -10.03
N GLU A 37 -39.75 23.80 -11.02
CA GLU A 37 -41.15 23.38 -10.82
C GLU A 37 -41.26 22.02 -10.08
N PRO A 38 -40.50 20.97 -10.46
CA PRO A 38 -40.52 19.68 -9.76
C PRO A 38 -40.03 19.76 -8.30
N THR A 39 -39.01 20.60 -8.03
CA THR A 39 -38.52 20.82 -6.67
C THR A 39 -39.53 21.61 -5.83
N ARG A 40 -40.19 22.62 -6.41
CA ARG A 40 -41.26 23.39 -5.78
C ARG A 40 -42.42 22.50 -5.35
N ASP A 41 -42.93 21.67 -6.26
CA ASP A 41 -44.07 20.78 -5.98
C ASP A 41 -43.76 19.78 -4.84
N ARG A 42 -42.51 19.29 -4.76
CA ARG A 42 -42.05 18.39 -3.68
C ARG A 42 -41.90 19.09 -2.34
N LEU A 43 -41.46 20.34 -2.33
CA LEU A 43 -41.35 21.16 -1.10
C LEU A 43 -42.74 21.58 -0.60
N GLU A 44 -43.65 21.98 -1.49
CA GLU A 44 -45.01 22.42 -1.16
C GLU A 44 -45.94 21.28 -0.72
N SER A 45 -45.69 20.05 -1.18
CA SER A 45 -46.45 18.86 -0.77
C SER A 45 -46.03 18.24 0.56
N CYS A 46 -44.94 18.74 1.19
CA CYS A 46 -44.43 18.17 2.43
C CYS A 46 -44.98 18.85 3.69
N PRO A 47 -45.61 18.09 4.61
CA PRO A 47 -46.28 18.66 5.79
C PRO A 47 -45.31 19.20 6.85
N THR A 48 -44.08 18.71 6.87
CA THR A 48 -42.99 19.22 7.71
C THR A 48 -41.70 19.28 6.89
N LEU A 49 -40.99 20.40 6.97
CA LEU A 49 -39.80 20.67 6.17
C LEU A 49 -38.65 21.10 7.10
N ASP A 50 -37.56 20.34 7.08
CA ASP A 50 -36.29 20.66 7.76
C ASP A 50 -35.24 21.05 6.71
N ALA A 51 -34.47 22.10 6.96
CA ALA A 51 -33.45 22.59 6.05
C ALA A 51 -32.07 22.54 6.73
N ARG A 52 -31.11 21.89 6.08
CA ARG A 52 -29.76 21.70 6.62
C ARG A 52 -28.75 22.33 5.67
N VAL A 53 -27.86 23.15 6.21
CA VAL A 53 -26.78 23.78 5.46
C VAL A 53 -25.47 23.08 5.79
N ARG A 54 -24.77 22.59 4.77
CA ARG A 54 -23.45 21.98 4.86
C ARG A 54 -22.45 22.73 4.01
N PHE A 55 -21.23 22.83 4.50
CA PHE A 55 -20.10 23.32 3.72
C PHE A 55 -19.38 22.12 3.11
N LEU A 56 -19.17 22.13 1.79
CA LEU A 56 -18.56 21.03 1.05
C LEU A 56 -17.11 21.35 0.70
N ASP A 57 -16.16 20.61 1.29
CA ASP A 57 -14.71 20.69 1.04
C ASP A 57 -14.25 19.52 0.16
N PRO A 58 -13.38 19.73 -0.85
CA PRO A 58 -12.49 20.88 -1.13
C PRO A 58 -13.07 22.05 -1.97
N TRP A 59 -14.33 21.99 -2.42
CA TRP A 59 -14.75 22.77 -3.59
C TRP A 59 -15.16 24.24 -3.40
N ASN A 60 -15.06 24.86 -2.23
CA ASN A 60 -15.46 26.28 -2.11
C ASN A 60 -16.96 26.50 -1.77
N CYS A 61 -17.76 25.42 -1.77
CA CYS A 61 -19.21 25.44 -1.93
C CYS A 61 -20.05 25.25 -0.66
N TRP A 62 -21.29 25.74 -0.70
CA TRP A 62 -22.33 25.55 0.31
C TRP A 62 -23.46 24.71 -0.25
N MET A 63 -23.88 23.65 0.43
CA MET A 63 -25.04 22.86 0.05
C MET A 63 -26.16 23.06 1.06
N VAL A 64 -27.33 23.44 0.57
CA VAL A 64 -28.57 23.51 1.33
C VAL A 64 -29.42 22.32 0.94
N GLU A 65 -29.80 21.51 1.92
CA GLU A 65 -30.58 20.30 1.72
C GLU A 65 -31.90 20.42 2.47
N TRP A 66 -32.99 20.04 1.82
CA TRP A 66 -34.31 20.01 2.41
C TRP A 66 -34.77 18.58 2.64
N PHE A 67 -35.28 18.35 3.84
CA PHE A 67 -35.75 17.08 4.34
C PHE A 67 -37.22 17.18 4.72
N CYS A 68 -37.93 16.09 4.50
CA CYS A 68 -39.28 15.89 4.97
C CYS A 68 -39.29 14.66 5.85
N GLU A 69 -39.60 14.86 7.13
CA GLU A 69 -39.29 13.94 8.24
C GLU A 69 -37.78 13.66 8.29
N ASP A 70 -37.28 12.62 7.62
CA ASP A 70 -35.85 12.27 7.50
C ASP A 70 -35.41 11.96 6.06
N ARG A 71 -36.30 12.14 5.08
CA ARG A 71 -36.01 11.92 3.66
C ARG A 71 -35.57 13.23 3.02
N ARG A 72 -34.35 13.28 2.49
CA ARG A 72 -33.91 14.40 1.63
C ARG A 72 -34.79 14.43 0.38
N ILE A 73 -35.50 15.53 0.18
CA ILE A 73 -36.40 15.72 -0.97
C ILE A 73 -35.84 16.70 -1.99
N ALA A 74 -34.94 17.58 -1.59
CA ALA A 74 -34.25 18.52 -2.48
C ALA A 74 -32.89 18.92 -1.91
N PHE A 75 -31.99 19.38 -2.77
CA PHE A 75 -30.79 20.13 -2.36
C PHE A 75 -30.36 21.12 -3.45
N VAL A 76 -29.61 22.14 -3.04
CA VAL A 76 -28.94 23.11 -3.90
C VAL A 76 -27.53 23.31 -3.38
N THR A 77 -26.53 23.12 -4.25
CA THR A 77 -25.13 23.47 -4.02
C THR A 77 -24.84 24.80 -4.67
N LEU A 78 -24.30 25.73 -3.90
CA LEU A 78 -23.91 27.08 -4.29
C LEU A 78 -22.39 27.23 -4.25
N SER A 79 -21.81 27.92 -5.23
CA SER A 79 -20.44 28.39 -5.19
C SER A 79 -20.23 29.42 -4.08
N PRO A 80 -18.98 29.76 -3.71
CA PRO A 80 -18.72 30.82 -2.73
C PRO A 80 -19.31 32.18 -3.13
N GLU A 81 -19.49 32.41 -4.43
CA GLU A 81 -20.09 33.61 -5.02
C GLU A 81 -21.63 33.53 -5.17
N GLY A 82 -22.26 32.46 -4.67
CA GLY A 82 -23.71 32.28 -4.69
C GLY A 82 -24.30 31.76 -6.00
N ARG A 83 -23.48 31.21 -6.90
CA ARG A 83 -23.97 30.58 -8.15
C ARG A 83 -24.43 29.15 -7.91
N ILE A 84 -25.54 28.72 -8.50
CA ILE A 84 -25.96 27.31 -8.44
C ILE A 84 -24.95 26.48 -9.23
N LEU A 85 -24.31 25.55 -8.53
CA LEU A 85 -23.43 24.55 -9.12
C LEU A 85 -24.16 23.24 -9.36
N GLU A 86 -25.05 22.88 -8.45
CA GLU A 86 -25.85 21.67 -8.53
C GLU A 86 -27.20 21.90 -7.84
N ARG A 87 -28.26 21.32 -8.37
CA ARG A 87 -29.54 21.22 -7.67
C ARG A 87 -30.21 19.93 -8.07
N GLY A 88 -30.83 19.23 -7.13
CA GLY A 88 -31.43 17.95 -7.45
C GLY A 88 -32.41 17.46 -6.38
N PRO A 89 -33.36 16.59 -6.75
CA PRO A 89 -34.26 15.99 -5.79
C PRO A 89 -33.98 14.49 -5.67
N ASN A 90 -32.83 14.09 -5.12
CA ASN A 90 -32.40 12.68 -5.17
C ASN A 90 -32.68 11.92 -3.86
N GLN A 91 -33.80 11.19 -3.85
CA GLN A 91 -33.76 9.82 -3.35
C GLN A 91 -33.61 8.88 -4.56
N ARG A 92 -32.47 8.18 -4.58
CA ARG A 92 -32.07 7.07 -5.46
C ARG A 92 -33.19 6.49 -6.34
N SER A 93 -33.23 6.89 -7.60
CA SER A 93 -32.95 5.91 -8.64
C SER A 93 -31.44 5.89 -8.80
N GLU A 94 -30.81 4.72 -8.75
CA GLU A 94 -29.41 4.58 -9.16
C GLU A 94 -29.23 5.33 -10.48
N PRO A 95 -28.27 6.27 -10.60
CA PRO A 95 -27.72 6.47 -11.92
C PRO A 95 -27.18 5.10 -12.30
N GLN A 96 -27.63 4.53 -13.41
CA GLN A 96 -26.72 3.66 -14.13
C GLN A 96 -25.46 4.51 -14.27
N GLU A 97 -24.37 4.12 -13.60
CA GLU A 97 -23.06 4.60 -14.02
C GLU A 97 -23.07 4.44 -15.54
N PRO A 98 -22.77 5.51 -16.31
CA PRO A 98 -22.73 5.36 -17.74
C PRO A 98 -21.84 4.15 -17.98
N THR A 99 -22.34 3.17 -18.73
CA THR A 99 -21.53 1.98 -18.96
C THR A 99 -20.21 2.47 -19.55
N LYS A 100 -19.11 1.74 -19.35
CA LYS A 100 -17.83 2.13 -20.00
C LYS A 100 -18.00 2.45 -21.50
N GLU A 101 -19.00 1.84 -22.14
CA GLU A 101 -19.41 2.09 -23.52
C GLU A 101 -20.05 3.47 -23.74
N GLU A 102 -20.82 3.99 -22.79
CA GLU A 102 -21.41 5.35 -22.83
C GLU A 102 -20.36 6.45 -22.59
N ASP A 103 -19.42 6.28 -21.65
CA ASP A 103 -18.32 7.25 -21.42
C ASP A 103 -17.32 7.28 -22.60
N LEU A 104 -17.14 6.15 -23.30
CA LEU A 104 -16.33 6.09 -24.52
C LEU A 104 -17.05 6.70 -25.73
N ALA A 105 -18.36 6.48 -25.87
CA ALA A 105 -19.17 7.11 -26.91
C ALA A 105 -19.18 8.64 -26.78
N ASP A 106 -19.30 9.15 -25.56
CA ASP A 106 -19.29 10.58 -25.28
C ASP A 106 -17.91 11.22 -25.55
N ARG A 107 -16.81 10.55 -25.17
CA ARG A 107 -15.45 11.00 -25.50
C ARG A 107 -15.17 10.98 -27.00
N ARG A 108 -15.64 9.94 -27.70
CA ARG A 108 -15.54 9.86 -29.17
C ARG A 108 -16.31 10.99 -29.83
N HIS A 109 -17.52 11.28 -29.34
CA HIS A 109 -18.34 12.36 -29.85
C HIS A 109 -17.67 13.73 -29.63
N ALA A 110 -17.16 13.98 -28.43
CA ALA A 110 -16.45 15.22 -28.10
C ALA A 110 -15.18 15.43 -28.95
N LEU A 111 -14.42 14.37 -29.22
CA LEU A 111 -13.25 14.43 -30.10
C LEU A 111 -13.64 14.67 -31.57
N LEU A 112 -14.75 14.10 -32.05
CA LEU A 112 -15.25 14.38 -33.40
C LEU A 112 -15.74 15.83 -33.56
N GLU A 113 -16.42 16.38 -32.55
CA GLU A 113 -16.81 17.80 -32.55
C GLU A 113 -15.58 18.72 -32.49
N ALA A 114 -14.58 18.39 -31.65
CA ALA A 114 -13.32 19.13 -31.60
C ALA A 114 -12.58 19.09 -32.95
N LEU A 115 -12.62 17.97 -33.67
CA LEU A 115 -12.04 17.83 -34.99
C LEU A 115 -12.73 18.72 -36.03
N GLU A 116 -14.06 18.83 -35.99
CA GLU A 116 -14.81 19.74 -36.87
C GLU A 116 -14.46 21.21 -36.60
N LEU A 117 -14.29 21.59 -35.32
CA LEU A 117 -13.87 22.93 -34.93
C LEU A 117 -12.43 23.22 -35.39
N ALA A 118 -11.50 22.29 -35.21
CA ALA A 118 -10.12 22.42 -35.67
C ALA A 118 -10.02 22.52 -37.21
N ARG A 119 -10.89 21.79 -37.93
CA ARG A 119 -11.03 21.90 -39.41
C ARG A 119 -11.56 23.26 -39.83
N ALA A 120 -12.59 23.77 -39.17
CA ALA A 120 -13.15 25.09 -39.45
C ALA A 120 -12.14 26.22 -39.16
N ALA A 121 -11.26 26.03 -38.19
CA ALA A 121 -10.19 26.97 -37.83
C ALA A 121 -8.92 26.84 -38.71
N GLY A 122 -8.82 25.80 -39.55
CA GLY A 122 -7.63 25.53 -40.37
C GLY A 122 -6.39 25.13 -39.58
N ASN A 123 -6.55 24.61 -38.36
CA ASN A 123 -5.45 24.23 -37.47
C ASN A 123 -5.03 22.77 -37.70
N GLU A 124 -4.27 22.51 -38.76
CA GLU A 124 -3.84 21.14 -39.13
C GLU A 124 -3.11 20.38 -38.01
N PRO A 125 -2.21 20.99 -37.20
CA PRO A 125 -1.57 20.30 -36.08
C PRO A 125 -2.55 19.74 -35.04
N GLU A 126 -3.60 20.51 -34.70
CA GLU A 126 -4.63 20.11 -33.75
C GLU A 126 -5.57 19.04 -34.34
N GLN A 127 -5.84 19.10 -35.65
CA GLN A 127 -6.57 18.03 -36.34
C GLN A 127 -5.84 16.69 -36.27
N ASP A 128 -4.53 16.67 -36.49
CA ASP A 128 -3.73 15.45 -36.44
C ASP A 128 -3.64 14.88 -35.02
N GLU A 129 -3.50 15.74 -34.00
CA GLU A 129 -3.51 15.31 -32.59
C GLU A 129 -4.86 14.71 -32.19
N ILE A 130 -5.98 15.33 -32.60
CA ILE A 130 -7.33 14.81 -32.35
C ILE A 130 -7.58 13.50 -33.10
N LEU A 131 -7.12 13.37 -34.35
CA LEU A 131 -7.19 12.13 -35.12
C LEU A 131 -6.39 11.00 -34.45
N GLN A 132 -5.21 11.30 -33.91
CA GLN A 132 -4.40 10.34 -33.17
C GLN A 132 -5.03 9.96 -31.82
N LEU A 133 -5.69 10.89 -31.14
CA LEU A 133 -6.48 10.60 -29.94
C LEU A 133 -7.70 9.72 -30.25
N LEU A 134 -8.38 9.94 -31.39
CA LEU A 134 -9.46 9.08 -31.86
C LEU A 134 -8.96 7.67 -32.18
N GLU A 135 -7.82 7.53 -32.85
CA GLU A 135 -7.21 6.23 -33.16
C GLU A 135 -6.74 5.50 -31.89
N ASN A 136 -6.20 6.24 -30.91
CA ASN A 136 -5.86 5.70 -29.60
C ASN A 136 -7.10 5.29 -28.80
N LEU A 137 -8.19 6.06 -28.87
CA LEU A 137 -9.47 5.71 -28.25
C LEU A 137 -10.01 4.40 -28.85
N GLU A 138 -9.95 4.26 -30.18
CA GLU A 138 -10.34 3.04 -30.92
C GLU A 138 -9.40 1.84 -30.61
N ARG A 139 -8.10 2.06 -30.37
CA ARG A 139 -7.18 1.02 -29.84
C ARG A 139 -7.48 0.65 -28.38
N THR A 140 -7.91 1.60 -27.56
CA THR A 140 -8.22 1.38 -26.13
C THR A 140 -9.55 0.63 -25.97
N ASP A 141 -10.51 0.84 -26.88
CA ASP A 141 -11.68 -0.03 -27.07
C ASP A 141 -11.27 -1.49 -27.34
N GLY A 142 -10.19 -1.70 -28.10
CA GLY A 142 -9.59 -3.01 -28.35
C GLY A 142 -9.00 -3.71 -27.11
N VAL A 143 -8.59 -2.95 -26.08
CA VAL A 143 -7.97 -3.50 -24.85
C VAL A 143 -8.95 -3.57 -23.67
N SER A 144 -10.04 -2.79 -23.67
CA SER A 144 -11.11 -2.89 -22.67
C SER A 144 -12.27 -3.85 -23.03
N MET A 145 -12.23 -4.53 -24.18
CA MET A 145 -13.25 -5.54 -24.56
C MET A 145 -12.68 -6.79 -25.24
N ALA A 146 -11.44 -7.19 -24.94
CA ALA A 146 -11.02 -8.55 -25.29
C ALA A 146 -11.92 -9.55 -24.55
N ARG A 147 -12.92 -10.10 -25.25
CA ARG A 147 -13.64 -11.32 -24.85
C ARG A 147 -12.57 -12.30 -24.40
N VAL A 148 -12.66 -12.81 -23.17
CA VAL A 148 -11.78 -13.91 -22.76
C VAL A 148 -12.00 -15.02 -23.79
N ASP A 149 -10.97 -15.33 -24.56
CA ASP A 149 -11.06 -16.39 -25.56
C ASP A 149 -11.07 -17.73 -24.79
N PRO A 150 -12.13 -18.55 -24.91
CA PRO A 150 -12.20 -19.84 -24.23
C PRO A 150 -11.08 -20.80 -24.64
N VAL A 151 -10.55 -20.71 -25.86
CA VAL A 151 -9.40 -21.51 -26.29
C VAL A 151 -8.14 -21.06 -25.57
N LYS A 152 -7.87 -19.75 -25.58
CA LYS A 152 -6.75 -19.17 -24.84
C LYS A 152 -6.85 -19.50 -23.36
N TRP A 153 -8.02 -19.32 -22.74
CA TRP A 153 -8.26 -19.68 -21.35
C TRP A 153 -7.92 -21.15 -21.06
N LEU A 154 -8.39 -22.06 -21.92
CA LEU A 154 -8.05 -23.48 -21.79
C LEU A 154 -6.55 -23.69 -21.82
N GLU A 155 -5.80 -23.00 -22.68
CA GLU A 155 -4.33 -23.06 -22.75
C GLU A 155 -3.63 -22.48 -21.50
N GLU A 156 -4.21 -21.47 -20.83
CA GLU A 156 -3.64 -20.87 -19.62
C GLU A 156 -3.87 -21.72 -18.37
N ALA A 157 -4.94 -22.52 -18.35
CA ALA A 157 -5.22 -23.42 -17.23
C ALA A 157 -4.02 -24.34 -16.93
N ARG A 158 -3.75 -24.58 -15.66
CA ARG A 158 -2.66 -25.43 -15.17
C ARG A 158 -3.23 -26.51 -14.27
N ILE A 159 -2.64 -27.70 -14.35
CA ILE A 159 -2.96 -28.81 -13.46
C ILE A 159 -1.75 -29.09 -12.57
N ILE A 160 -2.01 -29.37 -11.29
CA ILE A 160 -1.01 -29.63 -10.27
C ILE A 160 -1.37 -30.95 -9.58
N GLY A 161 -0.46 -31.91 -9.62
CA GLY A 161 -0.50 -33.07 -8.74
C GLY A 161 -0.07 -32.63 -7.35
N SER A 162 -1.02 -32.49 -6.43
CA SER A 162 -0.76 -32.02 -5.07
C SER A 162 -0.66 -33.21 -4.11
N TYR A 163 -0.61 -32.96 -2.80
CA TYR A 163 -0.71 -34.02 -1.82
C TYR A 163 -2.17 -34.41 -1.59
N ASP A 164 -2.48 -35.69 -1.78
CA ASP A 164 -3.80 -36.30 -1.63
C ASP A 164 -4.93 -35.64 -2.48
N LEU A 165 -4.58 -34.78 -3.44
CA LEU A 165 -5.52 -34.12 -4.33
C LEU A 165 -4.87 -33.71 -5.66
N VAL A 166 -5.71 -33.46 -6.67
CA VAL A 166 -5.31 -32.74 -7.89
C VAL A 166 -5.95 -31.35 -7.89
N ALA A 167 -5.17 -30.33 -8.26
CA ALA A 167 -5.67 -28.96 -8.37
C ALA A 167 -5.58 -28.43 -9.81
N LEU A 168 -6.57 -27.65 -10.21
CA LEU A 168 -6.57 -26.83 -11.41
C LEU A 168 -6.43 -25.35 -11.02
N ARG A 169 -5.59 -24.61 -11.74
CA ARG A 169 -5.32 -23.19 -11.49
C ARG A 169 -5.37 -22.36 -12.78
N TRP A 170 -5.94 -21.17 -12.68
CA TRP A 170 -6.01 -20.17 -13.75
C TRP A 170 -6.09 -18.76 -13.15
N SER A 171 -5.83 -17.74 -13.98
CA SER A 171 -5.99 -16.34 -13.57
C SER A 171 -7.48 -16.07 -13.34
N ALA A 172 -7.84 -15.66 -12.13
CA ALA A 172 -9.23 -15.41 -11.76
C ALA A 172 -9.90 -14.41 -12.71
N ILE A 173 -11.14 -14.70 -13.11
CA ILE A 173 -11.92 -13.84 -14.01
C ILE A 173 -13.12 -13.28 -13.24
N GLU A 174 -13.03 -12.01 -12.85
CA GLU A 174 -14.07 -11.32 -12.06
C GLU A 174 -15.20 -10.73 -12.93
N ARG A 175 -15.09 -10.85 -14.25
CA ARG A 175 -16.09 -10.38 -15.23
C ARG A 175 -16.91 -11.52 -15.80
N LYS A 176 -18.14 -11.22 -16.22
CA LYS A 176 -18.97 -12.18 -16.96
C LYS A 176 -18.31 -12.56 -18.29
N VAL A 177 -18.25 -13.85 -18.57
CA VAL A 177 -17.77 -14.40 -19.85
C VAL A 177 -18.91 -15.13 -20.57
N PRO A 178 -18.91 -15.18 -21.92
CA PRO A 178 -19.99 -15.77 -22.70
C PRO A 178 -19.94 -17.31 -22.77
N PHE A 179 -19.13 -17.94 -21.93
CA PHE A 179 -18.95 -19.38 -21.88
C PHE A 179 -18.83 -19.88 -20.44
N GLN A 180 -19.11 -21.16 -20.24
CA GLN A 180 -18.86 -21.90 -19.01
C GLN A 180 -17.85 -23.01 -19.29
N VAL A 181 -17.15 -23.47 -18.26
CA VAL A 181 -16.17 -24.56 -18.39
C VAL A 181 -16.61 -25.74 -17.54
N HIS A 182 -16.78 -26.89 -18.17
CA HIS A 182 -16.95 -28.17 -17.50
C HIS A 182 -15.61 -28.84 -17.23
N VAL A 183 -15.51 -29.53 -16.11
CA VAL A 183 -14.43 -30.45 -15.79
C VAL A 183 -14.98 -31.88 -15.72
N GLU A 184 -14.37 -32.78 -16.48
CA GLU A 184 -14.68 -34.20 -16.47
C GLU A 184 -13.44 -34.99 -16.10
N ARG A 185 -13.60 -36.11 -15.38
CA ARG A 185 -12.52 -37.03 -15.01
C ARG A 185 -12.69 -38.36 -15.73
N GLN A 186 -11.60 -38.92 -16.23
CA GLN A 186 -11.63 -40.21 -16.92
C GLN A 186 -11.92 -41.36 -15.93
N GLN A 187 -12.87 -42.23 -16.29
CA GLN A 187 -13.17 -43.49 -15.61
C GLN A 187 -13.20 -44.64 -16.63
N GLY A 188 -12.08 -45.35 -16.77
CA GLY A 188 -11.89 -46.34 -17.83
C GLY A 188 -12.06 -45.70 -19.21
N ASP A 189 -13.03 -46.19 -19.99
CA ASP A 189 -13.38 -45.66 -21.32
C ASP A 189 -14.44 -44.55 -21.30
N THR A 190 -14.89 -44.14 -20.12
CA THR A 190 -15.95 -43.14 -19.93
C THR A 190 -15.46 -41.89 -19.21
N TRP A 191 -16.28 -40.84 -19.20
CA TRP A 191 -15.97 -39.57 -18.55
C TRP A 191 -17.02 -39.28 -17.47
N GLN A 192 -16.57 -39.11 -16.23
CA GLN A 192 -17.38 -38.64 -15.12
C GLN A 192 -17.43 -37.11 -15.15
N ASP A 193 -18.63 -36.53 -15.24
CA ASP A 193 -18.81 -35.08 -15.11
C ASP A 193 -18.66 -34.67 -13.64
N LEU A 194 -17.75 -33.73 -13.38
CA LEU A 194 -17.51 -33.14 -12.06
C LEU A 194 -18.12 -31.74 -11.94
N GLY A 195 -18.78 -31.25 -13.00
CA GLY A 195 -19.56 -30.02 -13.01
C GLY A 195 -18.80 -28.80 -13.56
N PHE A 196 -19.39 -27.63 -13.32
CA PHE A 196 -18.87 -26.36 -13.82
C PHE A 196 -17.80 -25.75 -12.92
N LEU A 197 -16.77 -25.19 -13.54
CA LEU A 197 -15.77 -24.38 -12.85
C LEU A 197 -16.29 -22.97 -12.57
N SER A 198 -16.06 -22.49 -11.34
CA SER A 198 -16.29 -21.10 -10.95
C SER A 198 -15.05 -20.27 -11.34
N LEU A 199 -15.09 -19.66 -12.53
CA LEU A 199 -13.93 -18.97 -13.13
C LEU A 199 -13.41 -17.78 -12.31
N GLU A 200 -14.26 -17.19 -11.46
CA GLU A 200 -13.92 -16.11 -10.52
C GLU A 200 -12.97 -16.57 -9.41
N LYS A 201 -12.99 -17.85 -9.02
CA LYS A 201 -12.15 -18.35 -7.91
C LYS A 201 -10.70 -18.60 -8.31
N GLY A 202 -10.45 -18.83 -9.61
CA GLY A 202 -9.10 -19.16 -10.11
C GLY A 202 -8.59 -20.56 -9.72
N VAL A 203 -9.32 -21.34 -8.93
CA VAL A 203 -8.90 -22.67 -8.45
C VAL A 203 -10.05 -23.65 -8.43
N TRP A 204 -9.73 -24.91 -8.66
CA TRP A 204 -10.58 -26.06 -8.42
C TRP A 204 -9.74 -27.22 -7.91
N MET A 205 -10.31 -28.07 -7.05
CA MET A 205 -9.60 -29.17 -6.40
C MET A 205 -10.43 -30.45 -6.45
N ASP A 206 -9.77 -31.57 -6.71
CA ASP A 206 -10.30 -32.93 -6.66
C ASP A 206 -9.57 -33.72 -5.56
N PRO A 207 -10.16 -33.83 -4.35
CA PRO A 207 -9.62 -34.66 -3.28
C PRO A 207 -9.98 -36.15 -3.46
N ASP A 208 -10.85 -36.51 -4.41
CA ASP A 208 -11.33 -37.88 -4.61
C ASP A 208 -10.43 -38.66 -5.58
N VAL A 209 -9.12 -38.47 -5.47
CA VAL A 209 -8.09 -39.12 -6.31
C VAL A 209 -7.25 -40.09 -5.48
N LEU A 210 -6.68 -41.10 -6.14
CA LEU A 210 -5.72 -42.00 -5.50
C LEU A 210 -4.29 -41.46 -5.73
N PRO A 211 -3.54 -41.14 -4.66
CA PRO A 211 -2.12 -40.83 -4.77
C PRO A 211 -1.34 -41.92 -5.51
N GLY A 212 -0.33 -41.51 -6.27
CA GLY A 212 0.49 -42.42 -7.09
C GLY A 212 -0.14 -42.83 -8.43
N GLU A 213 -1.45 -42.67 -8.60
CA GLU A 213 -2.12 -42.96 -9.87
C GLU A 213 -2.30 -41.69 -10.72
N ALA A 214 -2.01 -41.81 -12.02
CA ALA A 214 -2.24 -40.72 -12.96
C ALA A 214 -3.73 -40.53 -13.22
N THR A 215 -4.24 -39.35 -12.93
CA THR A 215 -5.63 -38.97 -13.20
C THR A 215 -5.69 -38.03 -14.40
N VAL A 216 -6.58 -38.35 -15.34
CA VAL A 216 -6.79 -37.58 -16.57
C VAL A 216 -8.08 -36.78 -16.47
N TYR A 217 -7.98 -35.50 -16.79
CA TYR A 217 -9.09 -34.55 -16.80
C TYR A 217 -9.31 -34.01 -18.21
N ARG A 218 -10.57 -33.75 -18.53
CA ARG A 218 -10.99 -33.05 -19.74
C ARG A 218 -11.74 -31.79 -19.35
N LEU A 219 -11.19 -30.64 -19.75
CA LEU A 219 -11.84 -29.35 -19.64
C LEU A 219 -12.59 -29.05 -20.94
N ARG A 220 -13.85 -28.62 -20.86
CA ARG A 220 -14.68 -28.32 -22.04
C ARG A 220 -15.37 -26.98 -21.89
N CYS A 221 -15.25 -26.13 -22.91
CA CYS A 221 -15.94 -24.85 -22.96
C CYS A 221 -17.31 -25.00 -23.64
N GLN A 222 -18.34 -24.51 -22.99
CA GLN A 222 -19.72 -24.47 -23.47
C GLN A 222 -20.18 -23.02 -23.61
N GLN A 223 -20.82 -22.67 -24.72
CA GLN A 223 -21.42 -21.34 -24.92
C GLN A 223 -22.71 -21.16 -24.11
N ALA A 224 -23.16 -19.92 -23.99
CA ALA A 224 -24.45 -19.57 -23.38
C ALA A 224 -25.67 -20.25 -24.07
N ASP A 225 -25.56 -20.64 -25.34
CA ASP A 225 -26.59 -21.38 -26.07
C ASP A 225 -26.53 -22.91 -25.86
N GLY A 226 -25.58 -23.40 -25.07
CA GLY A 226 -25.37 -24.80 -24.76
C GLY A 226 -24.45 -25.55 -25.74
N SER A 227 -23.97 -24.92 -26.81
CA SER A 227 -23.06 -25.53 -27.78
C SER A 227 -21.64 -25.71 -27.21
N TRP A 228 -20.98 -26.83 -27.56
CA TRP A 228 -19.61 -27.12 -27.15
C TRP A 228 -18.61 -26.56 -28.17
N MET A 229 -17.56 -25.91 -27.69
CA MET A 229 -16.58 -25.24 -28.55
C MET A 229 -15.24 -25.95 -28.63
N SER A 230 -14.58 -26.05 -27.49
CA SER A 230 -13.18 -26.44 -27.37
C SER A 230 -13.00 -27.31 -26.14
N GLN A 231 -11.95 -28.12 -26.17
CA GLN A 231 -11.58 -28.98 -25.05
C GLN A 231 -10.07 -29.02 -24.87
N ARG A 232 -9.64 -29.30 -23.65
CA ARG A 232 -8.24 -29.59 -23.32
C ARG A 232 -8.18 -30.79 -22.40
N ILE A 233 -7.28 -31.73 -22.72
CA ILE A 233 -6.97 -32.86 -21.84
C ILE A 233 -5.73 -32.51 -21.02
N LEU A 234 -5.80 -32.75 -19.72
CA LEU A 234 -4.77 -32.52 -18.74
C LEU A 234 -4.58 -33.78 -17.91
N GLN A 235 -3.38 -34.01 -17.41
CA GLN A 235 -3.09 -35.17 -16.56
C GLN A 235 -2.18 -34.73 -15.41
N ALA A 236 -2.44 -35.27 -14.23
CA ALA A 236 -1.58 -35.12 -13.07
C ALA A 236 -1.63 -36.37 -12.20
N THR A 237 -0.60 -36.55 -11.38
CA THR A 237 -0.51 -37.62 -10.38
C THR A 237 -0.39 -36.96 -9.01
N ALA A 238 -1.34 -37.22 -8.11
CA ALA A 238 -1.25 -36.77 -6.73
C ALA A 238 -0.13 -37.56 -6.01
N SER A 239 0.57 -36.92 -5.07
CA SER A 239 1.53 -37.56 -4.18
C SER A 239 0.87 -37.88 -2.83
N GLU A 240 1.38 -38.86 -2.10
CA GLU A 240 0.91 -39.12 -0.73
C GLU A 240 1.39 -37.99 0.20
N LEU A 241 0.51 -37.45 1.06
CA LEU A 241 0.90 -36.41 2.01
C LEU A 241 2.01 -36.87 2.97
N GLN A 242 2.16 -38.18 3.20
CA GLN A 242 3.24 -38.75 3.99
C GLN A 242 4.63 -38.58 3.35
N GLU A 243 4.69 -38.30 2.03
CA GLU A 243 5.94 -37.98 1.33
C GLU A 243 6.38 -36.52 1.52
N ALA A 244 5.56 -35.69 2.16
CA ALA A 244 5.90 -34.30 2.48
C ALA A 244 7.19 -34.19 3.29
N SER A 245 8.08 -33.27 2.90
CA SER A 245 9.35 -33.07 3.60
C SER A 245 9.25 -32.07 4.76
N LEU A 246 8.28 -31.15 4.67
CA LEU A 246 7.99 -30.18 5.72
C LEU A 246 7.09 -30.78 6.82
N PRO A 247 7.16 -30.28 8.07
CA PRO A 247 6.20 -30.65 9.10
C PRO A 247 4.76 -30.39 8.66
N THR A 248 3.91 -31.42 8.74
CA THR A 248 2.50 -31.32 8.37
C THR A 248 1.62 -31.22 9.61
N TYR A 249 0.76 -30.22 9.63
CA TYR A 249 -0.21 -29.93 10.68
C TYR A 249 -1.62 -30.10 10.17
N HIS A 250 -2.45 -30.82 10.92
CA HIS A 250 -3.83 -31.05 10.55
C HIS A 250 -4.76 -30.21 11.42
N LEU A 251 -5.60 -29.43 10.75
CA LEU A 251 -6.57 -28.53 11.35
C LEU A 251 -7.97 -29.05 11.02
N GLU A 252 -8.82 -29.18 12.03
CA GLU A 252 -10.24 -29.50 11.86
C GLU A 252 -11.09 -28.37 12.42
N LEU A 253 -12.09 -27.94 11.64
CA LEU A 253 -13.00 -26.86 11.96
C LEU A 253 -14.39 -27.19 11.45
N ASP A 254 -15.42 -26.77 12.18
CA ASP A 254 -16.80 -26.86 11.72
C ASP A 254 -16.98 -26.16 10.35
N ALA A 255 -17.64 -26.85 9.42
CA ALA A 255 -17.81 -26.38 8.04
C ALA A 255 -18.66 -25.12 7.95
N THR A 256 -19.66 -24.95 8.82
CA THR A 256 -20.49 -23.74 8.87
C THR A 256 -19.68 -22.56 9.41
N ALA A 257 -18.86 -22.79 10.43
CA ALA A 257 -17.96 -21.77 10.96
C ALA A 257 -16.92 -21.34 9.92
N TRP A 258 -16.37 -22.29 9.15
CA TRP A 258 -15.47 -22.01 8.04
C TRP A 258 -16.15 -21.16 6.95
N ALA A 259 -17.33 -21.57 6.48
CA ALA A 259 -18.09 -20.83 5.48
C ALA A 259 -18.36 -19.39 5.92
N ARG A 260 -18.77 -19.19 7.18
CA ARG A 260 -19.01 -17.85 7.72
C ARG A 260 -17.75 -16.98 7.73
N MET A 261 -16.57 -17.53 8.02
CA MET A 261 -15.32 -16.78 7.91
C MET A 261 -15.02 -16.33 6.49
N LEU A 262 -15.39 -17.14 5.48
CA LEU A 262 -15.20 -16.81 4.07
C LEU A 262 -16.21 -15.77 3.57
N ASP A 263 -17.44 -15.79 4.08
CA ASP A 263 -18.49 -14.83 3.72
C ASP A 263 -18.27 -13.46 4.36
N GLU A 264 -17.68 -13.43 5.56
CA GLU A 264 -17.40 -12.20 6.31
C GLU A 264 -15.87 -12.00 6.55
N PRO A 265 -15.03 -11.94 5.50
CA PRO A 265 -13.58 -12.08 5.64
C PRO A 265 -12.93 -10.96 6.46
N THR A 266 -13.53 -9.77 6.50
CA THR A 266 -13.03 -8.60 7.28
C THR A 266 -13.28 -8.71 8.78
N ARG A 267 -14.13 -9.64 9.23
CA ARG A 267 -14.50 -9.81 10.64
C ARG A 267 -13.49 -10.74 11.35
N ASP A 268 -13.20 -10.44 12.61
CA ASP A 268 -12.44 -11.33 13.50
C ASP A 268 -13.33 -12.44 14.07
N ILE A 269 -13.87 -13.28 13.18
CA ILE A 269 -14.66 -14.46 13.57
C ILE A 269 -13.69 -15.54 14.03
N GLU A 270 -13.81 -15.96 15.28
CA GLU A 270 -13.01 -17.03 15.88
C GLU A 270 -13.89 -18.29 16.05
N ALA A 271 -13.38 -19.43 15.61
CA ALA A 271 -14.08 -20.72 15.70
C ALA A 271 -13.21 -21.75 16.43
N SER A 272 -13.87 -22.59 17.21
CA SER A 272 -13.19 -23.69 17.91
C SER A 272 -13.01 -24.87 16.96
N GLY A 273 -11.90 -25.58 17.10
CA GLY A 273 -11.53 -26.71 16.26
C GLY A 273 -10.56 -27.65 16.96
N THR A 274 -10.06 -28.63 16.21
CA THR A 274 -9.08 -29.62 16.67
C THR A 274 -7.80 -29.48 15.87
N PHE A 275 -6.66 -29.42 16.55
CA PHE A 275 -5.34 -29.54 15.97
C PHE A 275 -4.85 -30.97 16.16
N LEU A 276 -4.40 -31.62 15.09
CA LEU A 276 -3.81 -32.95 15.13
C LEU A 276 -2.36 -32.88 14.65
N TRP A 277 -1.48 -33.46 15.46
CA TRP A 277 -0.05 -33.52 15.18
C TRP A 277 0.54 -34.74 15.86
N GLN A 278 1.36 -35.50 15.11
CA GLN A 278 2.02 -36.72 15.60
C GLN A 278 1.06 -37.72 16.29
N GLY A 279 -0.16 -37.88 15.75
CA GLY A 279 -1.17 -38.83 16.25
C GLY A 279 -1.91 -38.40 17.52
N SER A 280 -1.66 -37.21 18.03
CA SER A 280 -2.36 -36.63 19.19
C SER A 280 -3.26 -35.47 18.77
N HIS A 281 -4.28 -35.18 19.57
CA HIS A 281 -5.25 -34.11 19.33
C HIS A 281 -5.22 -33.05 20.44
N TRP A 282 -5.43 -31.79 20.06
CA TRP A 282 -5.55 -30.67 20.99
C TRP A 282 -6.66 -29.73 20.55
N PRO A 283 -7.43 -29.16 21.49
CA PRO A 283 -8.37 -28.11 21.14
C PRO A 283 -7.60 -26.90 20.62
N MET A 284 -8.17 -26.20 19.66
CA MET A 284 -7.64 -24.93 19.16
C MET A 284 -8.77 -23.94 18.91
N LYS A 285 -8.41 -22.68 18.75
CA LYS A 285 -9.29 -21.71 18.10
C LYS A 285 -8.58 -21.09 16.92
N LEU A 286 -9.31 -20.92 15.82
CA LEU A 286 -8.79 -20.42 14.55
C LEU A 286 -9.60 -19.20 14.13
N ARG A 287 -8.92 -18.22 13.52
CA ARG A 287 -9.54 -17.13 12.77
C ARG A 287 -8.69 -16.71 11.59
N LEU A 288 -9.29 -16.05 10.61
CA LEU A 288 -8.55 -15.40 9.54
C LEU A 288 -7.63 -14.29 10.09
N ARG A 289 -6.50 -14.09 9.41
CA ARG A 289 -5.46 -13.11 9.75
C ARG A 289 -5.13 -12.20 8.57
N GLY A 290 -4.75 -10.97 8.91
CA GLY A 290 -4.25 -9.94 8.00
C GLY A 290 -5.29 -8.87 7.72
N ALA A 291 -5.08 -8.10 6.67
CA ALA A 291 -6.04 -7.12 6.14
C ALA A 291 -6.41 -7.53 4.70
N SER A 292 -5.65 -7.07 3.70
CA SER A 292 -5.82 -7.47 2.29
C SER A 292 -5.71 -8.98 2.07
N THR A 293 -4.81 -9.66 2.79
CA THR A 293 -4.59 -11.12 2.67
C THR A 293 -5.80 -11.96 3.08
N ARG A 294 -6.81 -11.40 3.76
CA ARG A 294 -8.08 -12.11 4.05
C ARG A 294 -8.90 -12.36 2.79
N HIS A 295 -8.71 -11.53 1.77
CA HIS A 295 -9.34 -11.66 0.46
C HIS A 295 -8.54 -12.55 -0.49
N ALA A 296 -7.27 -12.83 -0.18
CA ALA A 296 -6.45 -13.72 -0.98
C ALA A 296 -7.08 -15.13 -1.04
N LEU A 297 -6.92 -15.81 -2.17
CA LEU A 297 -7.49 -17.14 -2.37
C LEU A 297 -7.06 -18.10 -1.26
N LYS A 298 -5.75 -18.21 -1.04
CA LYS A 298 -5.15 -18.93 0.08
C LYS A 298 -5.18 -18.08 1.33
N LYS A 299 -5.82 -18.57 2.39
CA LYS A 299 -6.10 -17.82 3.61
C LYS A 299 -4.97 -17.95 4.62
N SER A 300 -4.61 -16.84 5.28
CA SER A 300 -3.72 -16.82 6.45
C SER A 300 -4.52 -16.97 7.74
N PHE A 301 -3.94 -17.62 8.74
CA PHE A 301 -4.62 -17.94 10.00
C PHE A 301 -3.89 -17.37 11.22
N ARG A 302 -4.66 -17.00 12.24
CA ARG A 302 -4.21 -16.94 13.62
C ARG A 302 -4.84 -18.11 14.35
N VAL A 303 -4.02 -18.93 14.99
CA VAL A 303 -4.46 -20.08 15.77
C VAL A 303 -4.00 -19.92 17.21
N SER A 304 -4.89 -20.21 18.16
CA SER A 304 -4.57 -20.27 19.58
C SER A 304 -4.79 -21.67 20.13
N PHE A 305 -3.87 -22.09 20.98
CA PHE A 305 -3.81 -23.40 21.59
C PHE A 305 -3.83 -23.29 23.12
N PRO A 306 -4.26 -24.34 23.85
CA PRO A 306 -4.04 -24.42 25.28
C PRO A 306 -2.54 -24.53 25.59
N GLU A 307 -2.14 -24.16 26.80
CA GLU A 307 -0.75 -24.28 27.27
C GLU A 307 -0.24 -25.74 27.28
N THR A 308 -1.14 -26.72 27.30
CA THR A 308 -0.83 -28.15 27.22
C THR A 308 -0.56 -28.65 25.79
N SER A 309 -0.70 -27.79 24.79
CA SER A 309 -0.43 -28.13 23.40
C SER A 309 1.07 -28.32 23.15
N PRO A 310 1.47 -28.99 22.07
CA PRO A 310 2.87 -29.21 21.74
C PRO A 310 3.51 -27.99 21.07
N MET A 311 2.72 -26.96 20.77
CA MET A 311 3.22 -25.74 20.16
C MET A 311 4.03 -24.96 21.18
N ALA A 312 5.18 -24.42 20.75
CA ALA A 312 6.04 -23.59 21.61
C ALA A 312 5.28 -22.38 22.17
N ASP A 313 4.36 -21.82 21.38
CA ASP A 313 3.52 -20.70 21.76
C ASP A 313 2.04 -21.08 21.76
N SER A 314 1.30 -20.54 22.74
CA SER A 314 -0.17 -20.65 22.81
C SER A 314 -0.88 -19.90 21.70
N VAL A 315 -0.17 -19.09 20.90
CA VAL A 315 -0.70 -18.45 19.70
C VAL A 315 0.36 -18.50 18.62
N VAL A 316 -0.07 -18.90 17.42
CA VAL A 316 0.80 -19.01 16.24
C VAL A 316 0.08 -18.39 15.05
N TYR A 317 0.85 -17.79 14.14
CA TYR A 317 0.34 -17.32 12.86
C TYR A 317 0.79 -18.25 11.75
N PHE A 318 -0.12 -18.62 10.87
CA PHE A 318 0.20 -19.32 9.64
C PHE A 318 -0.06 -18.36 8.49
N LYS A 319 0.99 -17.78 7.92
CA LYS A 319 0.88 -16.85 6.82
C LYS A 319 1.00 -17.60 5.49
N ALA A 320 0.06 -17.30 4.59
CA ALA A 320 -0.03 -17.93 3.27
C ALA A 320 0.93 -17.33 2.23
N GLU A 321 1.52 -16.16 2.52
CA GLU A 321 2.36 -15.35 1.63
C GLU A 321 1.87 -15.29 0.16
N PRO A 322 0.63 -14.87 -0.09
CA PRO A 322 0.02 -14.94 -1.42
C PRO A 322 0.68 -14.03 -2.46
N MET A 323 1.53 -13.10 -2.02
CA MET A 323 2.26 -12.15 -2.86
C MET A 323 3.68 -12.61 -3.19
N ASP A 324 4.17 -13.65 -2.53
CA ASP A 324 5.54 -14.11 -2.63
C ASP A 324 5.63 -15.43 -3.38
N HIS A 325 5.93 -15.34 -4.67
CA HIS A 325 6.14 -16.53 -5.52
C HIS A 325 7.39 -17.35 -5.13
N THR A 326 8.24 -16.81 -4.26
CA THR A 326 9.43 -17.51 -3.74
C THR A 326 9.16 -18.21 -2.41
N LEU A 327 8.15 -17.76 -1.65
CA LEU A 327 7.94 -18.02 -0.21
C LEU A 327 9.15 -17.69 0.69
N GLN A 328 10.16 -16.98 0.20
CA GLN A 328 11.42 -16.76 0.91
C GLN A 328 11.54 -15.38 1.53
N GLN A 329 10.76 -14.36 1.14
CA GLN A 329 11.01 -12.97 1.57
C GLN A 329 11.06 -12.82 3.09
N GLU A 330 9.98 -13.19 3.78
CA GLU A 330 9.89 -12.98 5.24
C GLU A 330 10.77 -13.97 5.99
N LYS A 331 10.82 -15.23 5.55
CA LYS A 331 11.71 -16.24 6.15
C LYS A 331 13.17 -15.78 6.10
N LEU A 332 13.63 -15.34 4.93
CA LEU A 332 15.01 -14.92 4.73
C LEU A 332 15.34 -13.66 5.52
N SER A 333 14.43 -12.67 5.57
CA SER A 333 14.63 -11.50 6.43
C SER A 333 14.82 -11.92 7.89
N HIS A 334 13.90 -12.72 8.43
CA HIS A 334 13.99 -13.19 9.82
C HIS A 334 15.23 -14.05 10.08
N ASP A 335 15.66 -14.89 9.13
CA ASP A 335 16.90 -15.66 9.25
C ASP A 335 18.12 -14.75 9.40
N VAL A 336 18.19 -13.67 8.61
CA VAL A 336 19.27 -12.68 8.68
C VAL A 336 19.24 -11.93 10.02
N PHE A 337 18.06 -11.45 10.45
CA PHE A 337 17.91 -10.80 11.77
C PHE A 337 18.35 -11.73 12.91
N GLN A 338 17.88 -12.99 12.90
CA GLN A 338 18.20 -13.97 13.94
C GLN A 338 19.69 -14.32 13.96
N ALA A 339 20.31 -14.47 12.79
CA ALA A 339 21.74 -14.79 12.67
C ALA A 339 22.67 -13.64 13.10
N GLU A 340 22.18 -12.39 13.08
CA GLU A 340 22.86 -11.22 13.67
C GLU A 340 22.46 -10.98 15.13
N GLY A 341 21.67 -11.86 15.74
CA GLY A 341 21.26 -11.77 17.15
C GLY A 341 20.22 -10.69 17.43
N HIS A 342 19.59 -10.12 16.40
CA HIS A 342 18.55 -9.13 16.58
C HIS A 342 17.23 -9.79 17.03
N PRO A 343 16.51 -9.26 18.03
CA PRO A 343 15.22 -9.81 18.45
C PRO A 343 14.20 -9.81 17.30
N CYS A 344 13.80 -10.99 16.80
CA CYS A 344 12.79 -11.12 15.75
C CYS A 344 11.96 -12.40 15.97
N SER A 345 10.75 -12.47 15.41
CA SER A 345 9.91 -13.67 15.47
C SER A 345 10.66 -14.89 14.96
N GLN A 346 10.45 -16.05 15.59
CA GLN A 346 10.81 -17.33 15.00
C GLN A 346 9.86 -17.67 13.86
N VAL A 347 10.44 -18.19 12.78
CA VAL A 347 9.72 -18.52 11.56
C VAL A 347 10.15 -19.88 11.00
N GLN A 348 9.21 -20.66 10.49
CA GLN A 348 9.49 -21.95 9.84
C GLN A 348 8.43 -22.31 8.79
N TYR A 349 8.83 -23.08 7.78
CA TYR A 349 7.91 -23.61 6.78
C TYR A 349 7.16 -24.83 7.31
N VAL A 350 5.85 -24.88 7.08
CA VAL A 350 4.99 -26.00 7.46
C VAL A 350 3.96 -26.26 6.39
N ASN A 351 3.47 -27.49 6.31
CA ASN A 351 2.30 -27.86 5.53
C ASN A 351 1.06 -27.83 6.41
N LEU A 352 -0.07 -27.35 5.88
CA LEU A 352 -1.36 -27.41 6.56
C LEU A 352 -2.36 -28.28 5.81
N THR A 353 -3.17 -29.04 6.53
CA THR A 353 -4.46 -29.53 6.02
C THR A 353 -5.59 -28.88 6.82
N LEU A 354 -6.71 -28.55 6.17
CA LEU A 354 -7.93 -28.10 6.83
C LEU A 354 -9.07 -29.04 6.44
N ASN A 355 -9.71 -29.67 7.42
CA ASN A 355 -10.80 -30.64 7.23
C ASN A 355 -10.42 -31.76 6.25
N GLY A 356 -9.21 -32.30 6.40
CA GLY A 356 -8.69 -33.37 5.53
C GLY A 356 -8.19 -32.91 4.16
N VAL A 357 -8.38 -31.65 3.78
CA VAL A 357 -7.93 -31.12 2.47
C VAL A 357 -6.61 -30.37 2.64
N TYR A 358 -5.59 -30.74 1.87
CA TYR A 358 -4.29 -30.06 1.86
C TYR A 358 -4.43 -28.59 1.42
N GLN A 359 -3.84 -27.69 2.21
CA GLN A 359 -3.94 -26.23 2.01
C GLN A 359 -2.65 -25.61 1.46
N GLY A 360 -1.58 -26.39 1.23
CA GLY A 360 -0.29 -25.87 0.76
C GLY A 360 0.72 -25.56 1.86
N VAL A 361 1.81 -24.91 1.47
CA VAL A 361 2.94 -24.53 2.32
C VAL A 361 2.70 -23.18 2.98
N TYR A 362 2.91 -23.06 4.29
CA TYR A 362 2.72 -21.85 5.07
C TYR A 362 4.01 -21.45 5.77
N LEU A 363 4.15 -20.15 6.03
CA LEU A 363 5.11 -19.66 7.00
C LEU A 363 4.45 -19.63 8.38
N GLN A 364 4.90 -20.51 9.28
CA GLN A 364 4.58 -20.42 10.70
C GLN A 364 5.39 -19.28 11.31
N VAL A 365 4.73 -18.29 11.91
CA VAL A 365 5.35 -17.10 12.50
C VAL A 365 4.94 -16.96 13.96
N GLU A 366 5.94 -16.82 14.83
CA GLU A 366 5.78 -16.45 16.23
C GLU A 366 5.18 -15.02 16.37
N PRO A 367 4.09 -14.83 17.11
CA PRO A 367 3.57 -13.51 17.42
C PRO A 367 4.48 -12.68 18.34
N ILE A 368 4.69 -11.40 18.02
CA ILE A 368 5.36 -10.43 18.91
C ILE A 368 4.44 -10.09 20.10
N ARG A 369 4.64 -10.80 21.22
CA ARG A 369 3.84 -10.71 22.47
C ARG A 369 4.72 -10.96 23.69
N THR A 370 4.12 -11.09 24.88
CA THR A 370 4.87 -11.36 26.13
C THR A 370 5.74 -12.64 26.08
N PRO A 371 5.26 -13.80 25.58
CA PRO A 371 6.12 -14.99 25.45
C PRO A 371 7.35 -14.76 24.57
N PHE A 372 7.16 -14.07 23.43
CA PHE A 372 8.26 -13.67 22.54
C PHE A 372 9.34 -12.88 23.27
N LYS A 373 8.98 -11.92 24.13
CA LYS A 373 9.97 -11.11 24.88
C LYS A 373 10.93 -12.00 25.67
N ALA A 374 10.37 -12.92 26.46
CA ALA A 374 11.17 -13.85 27.28
C ALA A 374 12.12 -14.70 26.42
N ARG A 375 11.60 -15.24 25.30
CA ARG A 375 12.40 -16.05 24.37
C ARG A 375 13.50 -15.24 23.67
N ALA A 376 13.20 -14.00 23.29
CA ALA A 376 14.12 -13.12 22.59
C ALA A 376 15.14 -12.43 23.53
N GLY A 377 15.15 -12.77 24.82
CA GLY A 377 16.06 -12.17 25.81
C GLY A 377 15.68 -10.74 26.22
N LEU A 378 14.43 -10.34 25.97
CA LEU A 378 13.87 -9.04 26.37
C LEU A 378 13.10 -9.18 27.70
N ASP A 379 13.05 -8.11 28.48
CA ASP A 379 12.26 -8.08 29.71
C ASP A 379 10.76 -8.22 29.40
N PRO A 380 10.07 -9.26 29.93
CA PRO A 380 8.63 -9.47 29.74
C PRO A 380 7.73 -8.34 30.27
N ARG A 381 8.24 -7.43 31.10
CA ARG A 381 7.53 -6.23 31.58
C ARG A 381 7.59 -5.06 30.61
N GLY A 382 8.55 -5.05 29.67
CA GLY A 382 8.74 -3.94 28.73
C GLY A 382 7.56 -3.73 27.78
N HIS A 383 7.32 -2.50 27.35
CA HIS A 383 6.18 -2.16 26.51
C HIS A 383 6.47 -2.47 25.05
N LEU A 384 5.46 -3.00 24.33
CA LEU A 384 5.50 -3.25 22.89
C LEU A 384 4.42 -2.43 22.21
N ILE A 385 4.82 -1.51 21.35
CA ILE A 385 3.89 -0.61 20.66
C ILE A 385 4.15 -0.70 19.17
N ARG A 386 3.13 -1.07 18.40
CA ARG A 386 3.26 -1.14 16.94
C ARG A 386 3.44 0.27 16.39
N ALA A 387 4.39 0.50 15.49
CA ALA A 387 4.66 1.83 14.93
C ALA A 387 3.45 2.45 14.19
N ALA A 388 2.56 1.59 13.68
CA ALA A 388 1.23 1.86 13.12
C ALA A 388 0.33 2.75 13.98
N THR A 389 0.62 2.85 15.27
CA THR A 389 -0.22 3.47 16.29
C THR A 389 -0.23 5.01 16.19
N PHE A 390 0.53 5.63 15.29
CA PHE A 390 0.44 7.08 15.03
C PHE A 390 -0.17 7.33 13.64
N GLY A 391 -1.26 8.12 13.61
CA GLY A 391 -1.90 8.57 12.38
C GLY A 391 -1.06 9.57 11.59
N ASP A 392 -1.62 10.07 10.49
CA ASP A 392 -1.01 11.11 9.65
C ASP A 392 -0.62 12.35 10.47
N PRO A 393 0.39 13.13 10.05
CA PRO A 393 0.95 14.24 10.83
C PRO A 393 -0.07 15.38 11.08
N GLY A 394 -1.15 15.41 10.30
CA GLY A 394 -2.26 16.37 10.41
C GLY A 394 -3.38 15.95 11.37
N GLN A 395 -3.33 14.76 11.98
CA GLN A 395 -4.31 14.34 12.99
C GLN A 395 -3.68 14.36 14.39
N PRO A 396 -4.16 15.20 15.33
CA PRO A 396 -3.72 15.12 16.71
C PRO A 396 -4.24 13.81 17.33
N GLY A 397 -3.32 12.93 17.72
CA GLY A 397 -3.63 11.74 18.51
C GLY A 397 -2.84 10.50 18.10
N LEU A 398 -2.80 9.54 19.02
CA LEU A 398 -2.45 8.15 18.72
C LEU A 398 -3.51 7.66 17.72
N GLY A 399 -3.09 7.24 16.53
CA GLY A 399 -3.94 6.47 15.63
C GLY A 399 -4.47 5.20 16.33
N ASP A 400 -5.35 4.46 15.67
CA ASP A 400 -6.04 3.29 16.25
C ASP A 400 -5.03 2.30 16.90
N PRO A 401 -4.94 2.25 18.25
CA PRO A 401 -3.89 1.55 18.98
C PRO A 401 -4.24 0.06 19.08
N ARG A 402 -4.52 -0.59 17.94
CA ARG A 402 -4.91 -2.01 17.85
C ARG A 402 -3.88 -2.96 18.48
N GLY A 403 -2.66 -2.49 18.79
CA GLY A 403 -1.57 -3.26 19.35
C GLY A 403 -1.24 -3.01 20.83
N SER A 404 -1.55 -1.83 21.39
CA SER A 404 -1.27 -1.51 22.81
C SER A 404 -2.50 -0.84 23.43
N ARG A 405 -3.14 -1.50 24.39
CA ARG A 405 -4.21 -0.89 25.21
C ARG A 405 -3.64 -0.16 26.44
N ASP A 406 -2.33 0.03 26.44
CA ASP A 406 -1.58 0.58 27.56
C ASP A 406 -1.36 2.07 27.30
N GLU A 407 -2.26 2.90 27.84
CA GLU A 407 -2.25 4.35 27.65
C GLU A 407 -0.94 4.98 28.15
N GLU A 408 -0.39 4.50 29.27
CA GLU A 408 0.88 4.98 29.82
C GLU A 408 2.04 4.71 28.86
N ALA A 409 2.09 3.51 28.28
CA ALA A 409 3.11 3.18 27.28
C ALA A 409 3.02 4.06 26.03
N LEU A 410 1.79 4.36 25.59
CA LEU A 410 1.55 5.22 24.44
C LEU A 410 1.95 6.68 24.71
N GLU A 411 1.64 7.20 25.90
CA GLU A 411 2.08 8.51 26.37
C GLU A 411 3.62 8.58 26.46
N ALA A 412 4.26 7.53 26.96
CA ALA A 412 5.73 7.44 27.01
C ALA A 412 6.36 7.49 25.61
N LEU A 413 5.78 6.77 24.64
CA LEU A 413 6.24 6.79 23.26
C LEU A 413 6.01 8.16 22.60
N GLU A 414 4.85 8.78 22.83
CA GLU A 414 4.59 10.15 22.35
C GLU A 414 5.62 11.13 22.93
N GLY A 415 5.89 11.05 24.24
CA GLY A 415 6.90 11.85 24.92
C GLY A 415 8.30 11.65 24.32
N PHE A 416 8.69 10.40 24.06
CA PHE A 416 9.95 10.07 23.38
C PHE A 416 10.02 10.68 21.98
N LEU A 417 9.01 10.50 21.13
CA LEU A 417 9.01 11.03 19.77
C LEU A 417 9.01 12.58 19.75
N ARG A 418 8.28 13.21 20.68
CA ARG A 418 8.32 14.67 20.87
C ARG A 418 9.68 15.15 21.36
N GLY A 419 10.34 14.40 22.23
CA GLY A 419 11.71 14.67 22.65
C GLY A 419 12.67 14.62 21.46
N ALA A 420 12.61 13.54 20.67
CA ALA A 420 13.40 13.36 19.46
C ALA A 420 13.13 14.47 18.42
N TRP A 421 11.93 15.04 18.40
CA TRP A 421 11.58 16.16 17.53
C TRP A 421 12.18 17.49 18.03
N ASN A 422 12.09 17.77 19.33
CA ASN A 422 12.47 19.06 19.91
C ASN A 422 13.96 19.19 20.26
N GLU A 423 14.68 18.08 20.36
CA GLU A 423 16.09 18.07 20.73
C GLU A 423 16.95 18.83 19.71
N PRO A 424 17.82 19.78 20.09
CA PRO A 424 18.69 20.49 19.15
C PRO A 424 19.62 19.55 18.36
N ASP A 425 19.88 19.84 17.08
CA ASP A 425 20.78 19.03 16.23
C ASP A 425 22.17 18.81 16.86
N ALA A 426 22.70 19.80 17.57
CA ALA A 426 24.03 19.73 18.17
C ALA A 426 24.14 18.72 19.33
N SER A 427 23.03 18.36 19.99
CA SER A 427 22.98 17.44 21.12
C SER A 427 22.20 16.16 20.81
N PHE A 428 21.70 16.01 19.57
CA PHE A 428 20.80 14.93 19.19
C PHE A 428 21.43 13.54 19.28
N ALA A 429 22.68 13.36 18.84
CA ALA A 429 23.40 12.09 18.98
C ALA A 429 23.47 11.61 20.45
N ASP A 430 23.84 12.52 21.36
CA ASP A 430 23.92 12.21 22.79
C ASP A 430 22.54 11.89 23.38
N TRP A 431 21.52 12.62 22.94
CA TRP A 431 20.13 12.34 23.33
C TRP A 431 19.67 10.96 22.86
N ILE A 432 19.98 10.56 21.63
CA ILE A 432 19.67 9.22 21.09
C ILE A 432 20.39 8.14 21.89
N HIS A 433 21.68 8.32 22.20
CA HIS A 433 22.41 7.36 23.03
C HIS A 433 21.85 7.22 24.47
N GLN A 434 21.18 8.25 24.99
CA GLN A 434 20.51 8.20 26.29
C GLN A 434 19.15 7.50 26.23
N HIS A 435 18.37 7.74 25.16
CA HIS A 435 16.97 7.30 25.09
C HIS A 435 16.74 6.06 24.23
N MET A 436 17.74 5.60 23.48
CA MET A 436 17.66 4.39 22.67
C MET A 436 18.82 3.44 22.94
N ASP A 437 18.55 2.14 22.82
CA ASP A 437 19.60 1.13 22.65
C ASP A 437 20.16 1.29 21.23
N TRP A 438 21.09 2.23 21.07
CA TRP A 438 21.63 2.60 19.77
C TRP A 438 22.25 1.43 19.01
N PRO A 439 23.06 0.53 19.62
CA PRO A 439 23.52 -0.68 18.93
C PRO A 439 22.38 -1.47 18.30
N ARG A 440 21.30 -1.74 19.05
CA ARG A 440 20.14 -2.51 18.54
C ARG A 440 19.38 -1.76 17.45
N VAL A 441 19.22 -0.44 17.61
CA VAL A 441 18.55 0.41 16.60
C VAL A 441 19.37 0.48 15.31
N CYS A 442 20.68 0.71 15.43
CA CYS A 442 21.61 0.75 14.30
C CYS A 442 21.62 -0.59 13.55
N ASP A 443 21.57 -1.72 14.27
CA ASP A 443 21.43 -3.06 13.68
C ASP A 443 20.14 -3.18 12.87
N TYR A 444 18.99 -2.83 13.46
CA TYR A 444 17.70 -2.90 12.77
C TYR A 444 17.70 -2.10 11.46
N LEU A 445 18.15 -0.84 11.50
CA LEU A 445 18.18 0.04 10.34
C LEU A 445 19.05 -0.55 9.23
N ALA A 446 20.24 -1.06 9.59
CA ALA A 446 21.18 -1.62 8.61
C ALA A 446 20.67 -2.96 8.04
N LEU A 447 20.04 -3.79 8.88
CA LEU A 447 19.44 -5.07 8.47
C LEU A 447 18.24 -4.88 7.53
N GLN A 448 17.39 -3.88 7.80
CA GLN A 448 16.27 -3.54 6.94
C GLN A 448 16.76 -3.15 5.53
N THR A 449 17.81 -2.33 5.44
CA THR A 449 18.42 -1.95 4.17
C THR A 449 19.08 -3.15 3.48
N LEU A 450 19.81 -4.01 4.20
CA LEU A 450 20.39 -5.24 3.64
C LEU A 450 19.33 -6.17 3.05
N CYS A 451 18.17 -6.30 3.70
CA CYS A 451 17.05 -7.10 3.21
C CYS A 451 16.33 -6.48 2.00
N HIS A 452 16.79 -5.30 1.53
CA HIS A 452 16.22 -4.57 0.42
C HIS A 452 14.73 -4.30 0.65
N ARG A 453 14.37 -3.73 1.81
CA ARG A 453 12.99 -3.37 2.09
C ARG A 453 12.55 -2.17 1.24
N SER A 454 11.94 -2.45 0.08
CA SER A 454 11.52 -1.40 -0.88
C SER A 454 10.21 -0.73 -0.49
N GLU A 455 9.34 -1.45 0.23
CA GLU A 455 8.08 -0.91 0.73
C GLU A 455 8.28 -0.37 2.15
N ILE A 456 8.05 0.94 2.30
CA ILE A 456 8.15 1.63 3.58
C ILE A 456 6.74 1.74 4.17
N GLU A 457 6.43 0.89 5.14
CA GLU A 457 5.20 0.99 5.93
C GLU A 457 5.50 1.28 7.40
N SER A 458 4.70 2.16 8.00
CA SER A 458 4.75 2.45 9.44
C SER A 458 4.31 1.25 10.29
N ASN A 459 3.91 0.13 9.68
CA ASN A 459 3.32 -1.03 10.36
C ASN A 459 4.31 -2.21 10.55
N ASP A 460 5.54 -2.07 10.07
CA ASP A 460 6.51 -3.17 9.89
C ASP A 460 7.45 -3.39 11.08
N TYR A 461 7.22 -2.69 12.18
CA TYR A 461 8.00 -2.89 13.40
C TYR A 461 7.23 -2.46 14.65
N PHE A 462 7.75 -2.90 15.79
CA PHE A 462 7.34 -2.47 17.11
C PHE A 462 8.44 -1.61 17.72
N PHE A 463 8.01 -0.55 18.41
CA PHE A 463 8.80 0.07 19.46
C PHE A 463 8.76 -0.84 20.68
N TYR A 464 9.94 -1.18 21.20
CA TYR A 464 10.11 -1.83 22.49
C TYR A 464 10.77 -0.88 23.46
N GLN A 465 10.17 -0.67 24.63
CA GLN A 465 10.80 0.05 25.73
C GLN A 465 11.28 -0.95 26.79
N ASP A 466 12.57 -0.92 27.06
CA ASP A 466 13.15 -1.66 28.16
C ASP A 466 12.73 -1.01 29.50
N PRO A 467 12.11 -1.74 30.43
CA PRO A 467 11.59 -1.18 31.67
C PRO A 467 12.68 -0.91 32.71
N GLU A 468 13.88 -1.50 32.56
CA GLU A 468 15.00 -1.29 33.49
C GLU A 468 15.81 -0.05 33.10
N THR A 469 16.07 0.14 31.80
CA THR A 469 16.86 1.27 31.30
C THR A 469 16.02 2.46 30.84
N GLY A 470 14.73 2.23 30.53
CA GLY A 470 13.85 3.21 29.89
C GLY A 470 14.14 3.43 28.41
N GLN A 471 15.12 2.73 27.83
CA GLN A 471 15.56 2.92 26.44
C GLN A 471 14.64 2.25 25.43
N TRP A 472 14.49 2.89 24.28
CA TRP A 472 13.71 2.40 23.15
C TRP A 472 14.57 1.61 22.15
N SER A 473 13.96 0.63 21.51
CA SER A 473 14.52 -0.12 20.38
C SER A 473 13.45 -0.57 19.40
N PHE A 474 13.87 -1.12 18.26
CA PHE A 474 12.97 -1.64 17.23
C PHE A 474 12.93 -3.17 17.22
N ILE A 475 11.78 -3.73 16.86
CA ILE A 475 11.57 -5.16 16.64
C ILE A 475 10.87 -5.34 15.30
N PRO A 476 11.46 -6.05 14.31
CA PRO A 476 10.90 -6.23 12.98
C PRO A 476 9.59 -7.03 12.99
N TRP A 477 8.72 -6.71 12.05
CA TRP A 477 7.43 -7.36 11.81
C TRP A 477 7.04 -7.26 10.32
N ASP A 478 6.26 -8.19 9.78
CA ASP A 478 5.69 -8.12 8.40
C ASP A 478 6.73 -7.86 7.27
N HIS A 479 7.86 -8.57 7.31
CA HIS A 479 8.92 -8.44 6.30
C HIS A 479 8.62 -9.26 5.02
N ASN A 480 7.39 -9.19 4.50
CA ASN A 480 6.93 -10.05 3.40
C ASN A 480 6.61 -9.32 2.07
N ASN A 481 6.96 -8.03 1.98
CA ASN A 481 6.69 -7.20 0.81
C ASN A 481 7.95 -6.50 0.30
N GLY A 482 8.24 -6.64 -0.99
CA GLY A 482 9.27 -5.85 -1.65
C GLY A 482 10.70 -6.14 -1.16
N ASN A 483 10.94 -7.29 -0.53
CA ASN A 483 12.26 -7.69 -0.06
C ASN A 483 12.99 -8.53 -1.11
N PHE A 484 14.31 -8.43 -1.14
CA PHE A 484 15.19 -9.25 -2.02
C PHE A 484 14.77 -9.25 -3.50
N ALA A 485 14.41 -8.08 -4.04
CA ALA A 485 13.87 -7.85 -5.38
C ALA A 485 12.58 -8.58 -5.75
N VAL A 486 11.88 -9.21 -4.80
CA VAL A 486 10.61 -9.87 -5.11
C VAL A 486 9.49 -8.84 -5.18
N LEU A 487 8.89 -8.69 -6.37
CA LEU A 487 7.68 -7.87 -6.53
C LEU A 487 6.44 -8.67 -6.16
N ALA A 488 5.63 -8.07 -5.29
CA ALA A 488 4.31 -8.58 -4.97
C ALA A 488 3.47 -8.75 -6.25
N TYR A 489 2.73 -9.86 -6.34
CA TYR A 489 1.74 -10.18 -7.38
C TYR A 489 2.24 -10.37 -8.83
N GLN A 490 3.52 -10.14 -9.12
CA GLN A 490 4.01 -10.15 -10.51
C GLN A 490 4.79 -11.42 -10.91
N ASN A 491 5.05 -12.34 -9.97
CA ASN A 491 5.87 -13.54 -10.19
C ASN A 491 7.22 -13.22 -10.86
N ARG A 492 7.79 -12.07 -10.53
CA ARG A 492 9.02 -11.55 -11.13
C ARG A 492 9.90 -10.96 -10.04
N LEU A 493 11.20 -11.04 -10.30
CA LEU A 493 12.17 -10.23 -9.59
C LEU A 493 12.35 -8.92 -10.34
N HIS A 494 12.32 -7.81 -9.63
CA HIS A 494 12.62 -6.48 -10.15
C HIS A 494 13.38 -5.72 -9.10
N GLU A 495 14.29 -4.89 -9.57
CA GLU A 495 15.12 -4.08 -8.73
C GLU A 495 14.56 -2.65 -8.65
N PRO A 496 13.76 -2.32 -7.64
CA PRO A 496 13.38 -0.94 -7.37
C PRO A 496 14.58 -0.13 -6.89
N HIS A 497 14.55 1.17 -7.16
CA HIS A 497 15.45 2.11 -6.50
C HIS A 497 15.08 2.21 -5.01
N ILE A 498 16.00 1.78 -4.13
CA ILE A 498 15.83 1.89 -2.67
C ILE A 498 16.81 2.92 -2.11
N SER A 499 16.30 3.79 -1.25
CA SER A 499 17.13 4.65 -0.41
C SER A 499 17.84 3.83 0.67
N ILE A 500 19.16 3.97 0.79
CA ILE A 500 19.91 3.45 1.95
C ILE A 500 19.62 4.23 3.24
N PHE A 501 18.70 5.20 3.21
CA PHE A 501 18.11 5.86 4.37
C PHE A 501 16.60 5.59 4.37
N PRO A 502 16.19 4.37 4.75
CA PRO A 502 14.79 3.95 4.71
C PRO A 502 13.96 4.71 5.75
N GLN A 503 12.66 4.80 5.52
CA GLN A 503 11.70 5.41 6.46
C GLN A 503 12.01 6.87 6.83
N THR A 504 12.75 7.57 5.95
CA THR A 504 12.91 9.02 6.01
C THR A 504 11.73 9.73 5.35
N VAL A 505 11.47 10.97 5.75
CA VAL A 505 10.44 11.82 5.13
C VAL A 505 10.65 11.93 3.62
N LEU A 506 11.90 11.98 3.15
CA LEU A 506 12.24 11.99 1.73
C LEU A 506 11.89 10.67 1.02
N SER A 507 12.16 9.54 1.67
CA SER A 507 11.89 8.21 1.08
C SER A 507 10.42 7.78 1.11
N ALA A 508 9.58 8.42 1.94
CA ALA A 508 8.24 7.96 2.25
C ALA A 508 7.12 8.46 1.31
N GLY A 509 7.38 9.46 0.45
CA GLY A 509 6.37 10.04 -0.43
C GLY A 509 5.10 10.52 0.32
N TRP A 510 3.91 10.15 -0.17
CA TRP A 510 2.60 10.66 0.29
C TRP A 510 2.11 10.10 1.65
N LYS A 511 2.82 9.15 2.26
CA LYS A 511 2.43 8.51 3.54
C LYS A 511 3.43 8.87 4.64
N VAL A 512 3.46 10.11 5.08
CA VAL A 512 4.44 10.55 6.10
C VAL A 512 3.91 10.21 7.49
N SER A 513 4.50 9.23 8.19
CA SER A 513 4.23 9.03 9.63
C SER A 513 5.10 9.95 10.47
N TYR A 514 4.62 10.39 11.64
CA TYR A 514 5.42 11.14 12.62
C TYR A 514 6.73 10.41 13.00
N SER A 515 6.70 9.08 13.00
CA SER A 515 7.87 8.22 13.25
C SER A 515 9.00 8.37 12.21
N TYR A 516 8.73 8.88 11.01
CA TYR A 516 9.74 9.07 9.96
C TYR A 516 10.67 10.25 10.21
N VAL A 517 10.30 11.14 11.12
CA VAL A 517 11.15 12.26 11.53
C VAL A 517 12.32 11.77 12.36
N LEU A 518 12.08 10.84 13.29
CA LEU A 518 13.14 10.20 14.10
C LEU A 518 14.22 9.63 13.18
N HIS A 519 13.81 8.81 12.20
CA HIS A 519 14.71 8.23 11.20
C HIS A 519 15.45 9.31 10.40
N SER A 520 14.74 10.34 9.94
CA SER A 520 15.34 11.43 9.17
C SER A 520 16.41 12.19 9.96
N ARG A 521 16.18 12.43 11.25
CA ARG A 521 17.18 13.07 12.12
C ARG A 521 18.35 12.16 12.41
N ILE A 522 18.11 10.86 12.65
CA ILE A 522 19.18 9.85 12.84
C ILE A 522 20.12 9.85 11.63
N PHE A 523 19.60 9.81 10.40
CA PHE A 523 20.43 9.74 9.20
C PHE A 523 21.09 11.07 8.79
N ARG A 524 20.64 12.19 9.36
CA ARG A 524 21.25 13.52 9.19
C ARG A 524 22.37 13.79 10.21
N ASP A 525 22.23 13.26 11.42
CA ASP A 525 23.24 13.42 12.45
C ASP A 525 24.56 12.74 12.00
N PRO A 526 25.69 13.46 11.96
CA PRO A 526 26.93 12.92 11.40
C PRO A 526 27.51 11.75 12.22
N ILE A 527 27.28 11.72 13.54
CA ILE A 527 27.80 10.66 14.42
C ILE A 527 26.98 9.39 14.20
N LEU A 528 25.64 9.51 14.28
CA LEU A 528 24.72 8.38 14.11
C LEU A 528 24.78 7.83 12.68
N ARG A 529 24.78 8.70 11.66
CA ARG A 529 24.94 8.33 10.25
C ARG A 529 26.23 7.56 10.02
N ALA A 530 27.36 8.03 10.55
CA ALA A 530 28.64 7.34 10.39
C ALA A 530 28.64 5.96 11.06
N SER A 531 27.98 5.83 12.22
CA SER A 531 27.79 4.52 12.87
C SER A 531 26.95 3.57 12.03
N TYR A 532 25.83 4.07 11.49
CA TYR A 532 24.95 3.32 10.61
C TYR A 532 25.65 2.84 9.34
N LEU A 533 26.33 3.73 8.61
CA LEU A 533 27.02 3.38 7.37
C LEU A 533 28.12 2.34 7.59
N ARG A 534 28.86 2.43 8.70
CA ARG A 534 29.85 1.40 9.08
C ARG A 534 29.19 0.05 9.35
N ARG A 535 28.04 0.03 10.03
CA ARG A 535 27.33 -1.22 10.32
C ARG A 535 26.78 -1.84 9.04
N LEU A 536 26.15 -1.05 8.18
CA LEU A 536 25.63 -1.51 6.89
C LEU A 536 26.75 -2.08 6.02
N GLU A 537 27.90 -1.41 5.92
CA GLU A 537 29.06 -1.90 5.18
C GLU A 537 29.56 -3.25 5.71
N GLY A 538 29.64 -3.40 7.04
CA GLY A 538 30.03 -4.67 7.67
C GLY A 538 29.04 -5.80 7.40
N LEU A 539 27.74 -5.50 7.39
CA LEU A 539 26.69 -6.43 7.02
C LEU A 539 26.77 -6.82 5.54
N VAL A 540 26.95 -5.88 4.62
CA VAL A 540 27.12 -6.16 3.18
C VAL A 540 28.36 -7.02 2.94
N SER A 541 29.47 -6.71 3.62
CA SER A 541 30.70 -7.50 3.54
C SER A 541 30.51 -8.94 4.02
N THR A 542 29.78 -9.14 5.12
CA THR A 542 29.59 -10.47 5.73
C THR A 542 28.50 -11.27 5.02
N TRP A 543 27.36 -10.65 4.72
CA TRP A 543 26.20 -11.35 4.18
C TRP A 543 26.26 -11.51 2.67
N VAL A 544 26.73 -10.48 1.96
CA VAL A 544 26.75 -10.52 0.50
C VAL A 544 28.10 -10.97 -0.01
N MET A 545 29.18 -10.26 0.35
CA MET A 545 30.51 -10.51 -0.24
C MET A 545 31.11 -11.87 0.17
N GLN A 546 30.82 -12.36 1.38
CA GLN A 546 31.25 -13.70 1.83
C GLN A 546 30.25 -14.82 1.49
N GLY A 547 29.17 -14.53 0.75
CA GLY A 547 28.23 -15.55 0.25
C GLY A 547 27.20 -16.06 1.26
N ARG A 548 27.19 -15.57 2.50
CA ARG A 548 26.31 -16.07 3.57
C ARG A 548 24.82 -15.95 3.23
N LEU A 549 24.39 -14.86 2.57
CA LEU A 549 23.01 -14.66 2.12
C LEU A 549 22.63 -15.62 0.99
N ALA A 550 23.56 -15.91 0.07
CA ALA A 550 23.35 -16.88 -1.00
C ALA A 550 23.19 -18.31 -0.44
N ASP A 551 23.93 -18.66 0.61
CA ASP A 551 23.77 -19.94 1.32
C ASP A 551 22.37 -20.07 1.95
N HIS A 552 21.85 -19.00 2.57
CA HIS A 552 20.50 -19.02 3.15
C HIS A 552 19.41 -19.13 2.09
N ILE A 553 19.56 -18.45 0.94
CA ILE A 553 18.65 -18.61 -0.22
C ILE A 553 18.67 -20.07 -0.70
N ALA A 554 19.85 -20.69 -0.81
CA ALA A 554 19.96 -22.08 -1.23
C ALA A 554 19.31 -23.04 -0.21
N GLN A 555 19.49 -22.78 1.09
CA GLN A 555 18.88 -23.59 2.16
C GLN A 555 17.35 -23.48 2.17
N ASN A 556 16.80 -22.27 2.03
CA ASN A 556 15.35 -22.08 2.00
C ASN A 556 14.74 -22.67 0.71
N THR A 557 15.42 -22.50 -0.43
CA THR A 557 15.01 -23.13 -1.71
C THR A 557 14.99 -24.66 -1.57
N ALA A 558 16.02 -25.27 -0.98
CA ALA A 558 16.09 -26.71 -0.78
C ALA A 558 14.98 -27.24 0.14
N GLN A 559 14.63 -26.52 1.22
CA GLN A 559 13.52 -26.88 2.10
C GLN A 559 12.17 -26.86 1.40
N LEU A 560 11.97 -25.93 0.45
CA LEU A 560 10.71 -25.74 -0.26
C LEU A 560 10.57 -26.59 -1.52
N GLN A 561 11.68 -27.10 -2.08
CA GLN A 561 11.72 -27.70 -3.42
C GLN A 561 10.80 -28.93 -3.57
N ALA A 562 10.60 -29.72 -2.52
CA ALA A 562 9.70 -30.86 -2.56
C ALA A 562 8.23 -30.44 -2.44
N ASP A 563 7.90 -29.58 -1.48
CA ASP A 563 6.53 -29.32 -1.07
C ASP A 563 5.87 -28.15 -1.80
N PHE A 564 6.58 -27.05 -2.04
CA PHE A 564 5.96 -25.86 -2.62
C PHE A 564 5.51 -26.05 -4.08
N PRO A 565 6.20 -26.80 -4.95
CA PRO A 565 5.67 -27.09 -6.29
C PRO A 565 4.33 -27.83 -6.30
N ARG A 566 4.01 -28.55 -5.22
CA ARG A 566 2.76 -29.27 -5.00
C ARG A 566 1.68 -28.43 -4.33
N ASP A 567 1.97 -27.19 -3.96
CA ASP A 567 0.99 -26.29 -3.34
C ASP A 567 -0.19 -26.03 -4.31
N PRO A 568 -1.45 -26.29 -3.91
CA PRO A 568 -2.58 -26.22 -4.82
C PRO A 568 -3.00 -24.77 -5.14
N TYR A 569 -2.45 -23.78 -4.45
CA TYR A 569 -2.78 -22.36 -4.63
C TYR A 569 -1.75 -21.58 -5.43
N ARG A 570 -0.67 -22.23 -5.89
CA ARG A 570 0.36 -21.58 -6.70
C ARG A 570 -0.27 -20.77 -7.83
N HIS A 571 0.26 -19.56 -8.03
CA HIS A 571 -0.19 -18.72 -9.12
C HIS A 571 0.14 -19.42 -10.45
N PRO A 572 -0.80 -19.48 -11.41
CA PRO A 572 -0.48 -20.01 -12.74
C PRO A 572 0.62 -19.16 -13.40
N PHE A 573 1.48 -19.81 -14.19
CA PHE A 573 2.60 -19.17 -14.85
C PHE A 573 2.79 -19.65 -16.29
N TRP A 574 3.63 -18.91 -17.01
CA TRP A 574 3.96 -19.13 -18.42
C TRP A 574 5.43 -19.45 -18.56
N GLY A 575 5.74 -20.49 -19.35
CA GLY A 575 7.12 -20.93 -19.54
C GLY A 575 7.68 -21.60 -18.28
N GLU A 576 8.88 -21.18 -17.88
CA GLU A 576 9.57 -21.72 -16.70
C GLU A 576 8.85 -21.37 -15.41
N ASP A 577 8.92 -22.28 -14.45
CA ASP A 577 8.35 -22.09 -13.13
C ASP A 577 9.07 -20.96 -12.37
N PRO A 578 8.37 -19.87 -11.99
CA PRO A 578 8.97 -18.74 -11.30
C PRO A 578 9.64 -19.12 -9.98
N PHE A 579 9.10 -20.08 -9.24
CA PHE A 579 9.70 -20.54 -7.99
C PHE A 579 10.98 -21.32 -8.26
N LEU A 580 10.96 -22.27 -9.20
CA LEU A 580 12.13 -23.11 -9.49
C LEU A 580 13.32 -22.29 -10.03
N THR A 581 13.05 -21.14 -10.65
CA THR A 581 14.08 -20.22 -11.14
C THR A 581 14.46 -19.12 -10.13
N SER A 582 13.64 -18.88 -9.10
CA SER A 582 13.82 -17.77 -8.17
C SER A 582 15.11 -17.87 -7.36
N GLY A 583 15.48 -19.05 -6.85
CA GLY A 583 16.66 -19.22 -5.99
C GLY A 583 17.96 -18.77 -6.68
N GLU A 584 18.20 -19.18 -7.92
CA GLU A 584 19.37 -18.72 -8.69
C GLU A 584 19.30 -17.23 -9.01
N ARG A 585 18.13 -16.74 -9.43
CA ARG A 585 17.97 -15.32 -9.77
C ARG A 585 18.15 -14.41 -8.54
N MET A 586 17.65 -14.81 -7.38
CA MET A 586 17.87 -14.10 -6.12
C MET A 586 19.35 -14.06 -5.75
N LYS A 587 20.09 -15.16 -5.92
CA LYS A 587 21.54 -15.19 -5.68
C LYS A 587 22.31 -14.25 -6.61
N THR A 588 21.98 -14.23 -7.90
CA THR A 588 22.57 -13.27 -8.86
C THR A 588 22.27 -11.84 -8.45
N TRP A 589 21.00 -11.53 -8.18
CA TRP A 589 20.58 -10.19 -7.76
C TRP A 589 21.28 -9.73 -6.47
N VAL A 590 21.43 -10.62 -5.47
CA VAL A 590 22.10 -10.31 -4.20
C VAL A 590 23.53 -9.81 -4.44
N GLN A 591 24.28 -10.43 -5.36
CA GLN A 591 25.65 -10.03 -5.66
C GLN A 591 25.72 -8.62 -6.28
N GLU A 592 24.81 -8.32 -7.19
CA GLU A 592 24.71 -6.99 -7.82
C GLU A 592 24.26 -5.93 -6.80
N HIS A 593 23.30 -6.28 -5.94
CA HIS A 593 22.80 -5.42 -4.89
C HIS A 593 23.87 -5.05 -3.87
N GLY A 594 24.71 -6.00 -3.44
CA GLY A 594 25.81 -5.70 -2.54
C GLY A 594 26.81 -4.70 -3.11
N LYS A 595 27.13 -4.79 -4.41
CA LYS A 595 28.03 -3.83 -5.07
C LYS A 595 27.43 -2.43 -5.06
N ARG A 596 26.16 -2.30 -5.43
CA ARG A 596 25.45 -1.01 -5.40
C ARG A 596 25.36 -0.44 -3.99
N LEU A 597 25.08 -1.27 -2.98
CA LEU A 597 25.06 -0.80 -1.59
C LEU A 597 26.44 -0.25 -1.18
N LEU A 598 27.54 -0.90 -1.56
CA LEU A 598 28.89 -0.40 -1.26
C LEU A 598 29.16 0.95 -1.96
N GLU A 599 28.76 1.09 -3.24
CA GLU A 599 28.87 2.36 -3.97
C GLU A 599 28.05 3.47 -3.30
N GLN A 600 26.78 3.19 -2.95
CA GLN A 600 25.90 4.14 -2.27
C GLN A 600 26.40 4.50 -0.86
N ILE A 601 27.02 3.55 -0.14
CA ILE A 601 27.63 3.82 1.17
C ILE A 601 28.81 4.78 1.04
N GLU A 602 29.65 4.60 0.02
CA GLU A 602 30.80 5.47 -0.22
C GLU A 602 30.33 6.88 -0.62
N GLU A 603 29.40 6.98 -1.57
CA GLU A 603 28.79 8.25 -1.95
C GLU A 603 28.17 8.96 -0.74
N ALA A 604 27.49 8.21 0.14
CA ALA A 604 26.89 8.72 1.36
C ALA A 604 27.89 9.21 2.42
N ARG A 605 29.15 8.76 2.38
CA ARG A 605 30.24 9.25 3.23
C ARG A 605 30.85 10.53 2.68
N GLU A 606 30.96 10.64 1.36
CA GLU A 606 31.52 11.81 0.68
C GLU A 606 30.54 12.98 0.63
N THR A 607 29.24 12.67 0.54
CA THR A 607 28.18 13.68 0.54
C THR A 607 27.84 14.10 1.97
N ASN A 608 28.12 15.37 2.27
CA ASN A 608 27.58 15.99 3.48
C ASN A 608 26.05 15.96 3.36
N PRO A 609 25.29 15.52 4.39
CA PRO A 609 23.84 15.49 4.30
C PRO A 609 23.35 16.87 3.89
N GLN A 610 22.69 16.96 2.73
CA GLN A 610 22.08 18.19 2.26
C GLN A 610 21.17 18.74 3.36
N PRO A 611 21.14 20.05 3.62
CA PRO A 611 20.23 20.62 4.58
C PRO A 611 18.80 20.38 4.11
N LEU A 612 18.14 19.37 4.67
CA LEU A 612 16.67 19.39 4.75
C LEU A 612 16.29 20.60 5.61
N LEU A 613 15.34 21.40 5.12
CA LEU A 613 14.76 22.52 5.85
C LEU A 613 14.48 22.12 7.31
N THR A 614 15.19 22.74 8.25
CA THR A 614 15.03 22.47 9.68
C THR A 614 13.74 23.14 10.16
N PHE A 615 12.76 22.37 10.61
CA PHE A 615 11.52 22.87 11.21
C PHE A 615 11.77 23.28 12.67
N THR A 616 11.53 24.53 13.06
CA THR A 616 11.97 25.09 14.35
C THR A 616 10.85 25.40 15.36
N GLY A 617 9.64 24.85 15.22
CA GLY A 617 8.67 24.76 16.34
C GLY A 617 7.23 25.23 16.06
N TRP A 618 6.38 25.09 17.09
CA TRP A 618 4.95 25.42 17.15
C TRP A 618 4.65 26.34 18.36
N GLU A 619 3.95 27.46 18.17
CA GLU A 619 3.36 28.26 19.27
C GLU A 619 1.84 28.28 19.21
N ALA A 620 1.19 28.02 20.33
CA ALA A 620 -0.23 27.71 20.42
C ALA A 620 -1.21 28.89 20.26
N ASN A 621 -0.76 30.16 20.18
CA ASN A 621 -1.68 31.32 20.26
C ASN A 621 -1.41 32.51 19.31
N ALA A 622 -0.54 32.40 18.30
CA ALA A 622 -0.43 33.43 17.26
C ALA A 622 0.18 32.88 15.95
N ALA A 623 -0.54 33.02 14.84
CA ALA A 623 -0.12 32.55 13.52
C ALA A 623 0.98 33.43 12.85
N ARG A 624 2.27 33.32 13.26
CA ARG A 624 3.45 33.80 12.48
C ARG A 624 4.74 33.01 12.76
N LEU A 625 5.46 32.68 11.69
CA LEU A 625 6.82 32.09 11.65
C LEU A 625 7.91 33.14 11.92
N ARG A 626 8.98 32.76 12.65
CA ARG A 626 10.23 33.54 12.82
C ARG A 626 11.44 32.68 12.45
N TRP A 627 12.50 33.28 11.89
CA TRP A 627 13.80 32.67 11.62
C TRP A 627 14.92 33.52 12.25
N LYS A 628 16.04 32.93 12.68
CA LYS A 628 17.19 33.66 13.26
C LYS A 628 18.51 33.23 12.59
N GLN A 629 19.33 34.22 12.26
CA GLN A 629 20.66 34.10 11.64
C GLN A 629 21.75 34.21 12.73
N ASP A 630 22.74 33.32 12.73
CA ASP A 630 24.06 33.61 13.30
C ASP A 630 24.99 34.12 12.18
N LYS A 631 25.66 35.25 12.45
CA LYS A 631 26.37 36.08 11.47
C LYS A 631 27.84 35.66 11.33
N GLY A 632 28.32 35.53 10.09
CA GLY A 632 29.77 35.52 9.82
C GLY A 632 30.18 35.31 8.36
N LEU A 633 30.41 36.41 7.64
CA LEU A 633 31.31 36.59 6.48
C LEU A 633 30.81 36.33 5.04
N ASN A 634 31.52 37.00 4.12
CA ASN A 634 31.00 37.81 3.01
C ASN A 634 31.23 37.18 1.61
N PRO A 635 30.46 37.61 0.59
CA PRO A 635 30.26 36.92 -0.68
C PRO A 635 30.94 37.58 -1.89
N GLY A 636 31.26 36.75 -2.87
CA GLY A 636 31.32 37.07 -4.30
C GLY A 636 31.27 35.73 -5.06
N GLN A 637 30.34 35.44 -5.98
CA GLN A 637 29.37 36.28 -6.69
C GLN A 637 28.11 35.47 -7.10
N ASP A 638 27.03 36.25 -7.18
CA ASP A 638 25.72 36.12 -7.84
C ASP A 638 24.67 35.19 -7.26
N SER A 639 23.40 35.61 -7.30
CA SER A 639 22.33 35.09 -6.44
C SER A 639 20.92 35.42 -6.90
N LEU A 640 19.99 34.44 -6.85
CA LEU A 640 18.57 34.61 -7.23
C LEU A 640 17.78 35.37 -6.14
N ALA A 641 16.86 36.26 -6.54
CA ALA A 641 16.05 37.10 -5.65
C ALA A 641 14.54 36.87 -5.90
N LEU A 642 13.78 36.52 -4.85
CA LEU A 642 12.31 36.49 -4.85
C LEU A 642 11.80 37.55 -3.87
N GLY A 643 10.86 38.41 -4.31
CA GLY A 643 10.31 39.48 -3.48
C GLY A 643 8.83 39.77 -3.73
N LEU A 644 8.08 40.05 -2.66
CA LEU A 644 6.77 40.72 -2.68
C LEU A 644 6.79 41.91 -1.71
N ARG A 645 6.39 43.09 -2.19
CA ARG A 645 6.33 44.38 -1.47
C ARG A 645 5.23 44.33 -0.39
N THR A 646 5.40 44.87 0.81
CA THR A 646 5.70 46.30 1.08
C THR A 646 6.67 46.51 2.24
N GLY A 647 7.64 47.42 2.03
CA GLY A 647 8.41 48.07 3.10
C GLY A 647 9.80 47.50 3.37
N GLU A 648 10.71 47.66 2.38
CA GLU A 648 12.18 47.78 2.53
C GLU A 648 12.96 46.71 3.34
N ILE A 649 13.50 45.71 2.62
CA ILE A 649 14.95 45.52 2.29
C ILE A 649 15.13 44.11 1.71
N THR A 650 15.67 44.05 0.49
CA THR A 650 15.94 42.84 -0.31
C THR A 650 17.34 42.30 -0.03
N ARG A 651 17.55 40.98 0.13
CA ARG A 651 18.87 40.32 -0.10
C ARG A 651 18.79 38.82 -0.40
N GLN A 652 19.90 38.27 -0.91
CA GLN A 652 20.04 37.48 -2.15
C GLN A 652 20.83 36.15 -1.90
N ILE A 653 20.48 35.01 -2.54
CA ILE A 653 21.06 33.63 -2.34
C ILE A 653 22.20 33.25 -3.33
N PRO A 654 23.46 32.99 -2.93
CA PRO A 654 24.58 32.72 -3.86
C PRO A 654 24.42 31.50 -4.82
N MET A 655 24.86 31.64 -6.07
CA MET A 655 24.74 30.72 -7.22
C MET A 655 25.68 29.51 -7.08
N ALA A 656 26.78 29.67 -6.35
CA ALA A 656 27.73 28.59 -6.09
C ALA A 656 27.12 27.43 -5.28
N SER A 657 26.03 27.68 -4.55
CA SER A 657 25.30 26.71 -3.71
C SER A 657 24.23 25.90 -4.45
N LEU A 658 24.00 26.16 -5.74
CA LEU A 658 23.08 25.40 -6.59
C LEU A 658 23.84 24.34 -7.39
N ASN A 659 23.25 23.14 -7.50
CA ASN A 659 23.71 22.03 -8.34
C ASN A 659 24.00 22.55 -9.78
N PRO A 660 25.13 22.19 -10.44
CA PRO A 660 25.46 22.68 -11.78
C PRO A 660 24.35 22.53 -12.82
N SER A 661 23.52 21.48 -12.73
CA SER A 661 22.35 21.25 -13.58
C SER A 661 21.19 22.23 -13.36
N LEU A 662 21.19 22.99 -12.25
CA LEU A 662 20.20 24.02 -11.92
C LEU A 662 20.69 25.44 -12.31
N ARG A 663 21.89 25.58 -12.90
CA ARG A 663 22.46 26.88 -13.29
C ARG A 663 21.95 27.40 -14.63
N GLU A 664 21.39 26.53 -15.45
CA GLU A 664 20.90 26.84 -16.81
C GLU A 664 19.43 26.44 -16.94
N GLY A 665 18.52 27.36 -16.61
CA GLY A 665 17.08 27.17 -16.78
C GLY A 665 16.25 28.36 -16.30
N HIS A 666 15.16 28.65 -17.00
CA HIS A 666 14.13 29.58 -16.54
C HIS A 666 13.17 28.86 -15.57
N TRP A 667 12.88 29.50 -14.44
CA TRP A 667 12.06 28.95 -13.35
C TRP A 667 10.68 29.60 -13.31
N GLU A 668 9.64 28.81 -13.15
CA GLU A 668 8.30 29.30 -12.82
C GLU A 668 7.88 28.79 -11.44
N VAL A 669 7.55 29.71 -10.54
CA VAL A 669 7.04 29.41 -9.20
C VAL A 669 5.54 29.66 -9.21
N SER A 670 4.76 28.58 -9.16
CA SER A 670 3.30 28.67 -9.04
C SER A 670 2.88 28.40 -7.60
N VAL A 671 2.11 29.33 -7.03
CA VAL A 671 1.50 29.21 -5.71
C VAL A 671 -0.02 29.15 -5.90
N PRO A 672 -0.67 27.98 -5.78
CA PRO A 672 -2.11 27.93 -5.71
C PRO A 672 -2.54 28.41 -4.32
N MET A 673 -3.36 29.47 -4.27
CA MET A 673 -4.02 29.89 -3.02
C MET A 673 -5.21 28.95 -2.75
N ASP A 674 -5.04 28.00 -1.83
CA ASP A 674 -6.19 27.45 -1.10
C ASP A 674 -6.51 28.39 0.06
N ARG A 675 -7.76 28.87 0.13
CA ARG A 675 -8.19 29.88 1.11
C ARG A 675 -9.02 29.33 2.25
N ARG A 676 -9.24 28.00 2.34
CA ARG A 676 -9.98 27.39 3.47
C ARG A 676 -9.08 26.86 4.58
N HIS A 677 -7.86 26.47 4.24
CA HIS A 677 -6.88 25.95 5.19
C HIS A 677 -5.63 26.80 5.00
N GLY A 678 -5.18 27.48 6.04
CA GLY A 678 -4.13 28.50 5.97
C GLY A 678 -2.71 27.99 5.66
N GLY A 679 -2.55 27.14 4.65
CA GLY A 679 -1.28 26.63 4.14
C GLY A 679 -0.92 27.19 2.76
N LEU A 680 0.38 27.32 2.49
CA LEU A 680 0.94 27.85 1.24
C LEU A 680 1.87 26.79 0.63
N VAL A 681 1.56 26.28 -0.56
CA VAL A 681 2.45 25.33 -1.29
C VAL A 681 3.19 26.10 -2.38
N ALA A 682 4.52 25.97 -2.43
CA ALA A 682 5.33 26.48 -3.52
C ALA A 682 5.91 25.31 -4.32
N LEU A 683 5.60 25.23 -5.61
CA LEU A 683 6.21 24.31 -6.57
C LEU A 683 7.33 25.01 -7.33
N LEU A 684 8.48 24.36 -7.46
CA LEU A 684 9.55 24.77 -8.38
C LEU A 684 9.56 23.79 -9.56
N ARG A 685 9.35 24.30 -10.79
CA ARG A 685 9.54 23.54 -12.03
C ARG A 685 10.68 24.13 -12.85
N THR A 686 11.52 23.27 -13.41
CA THR A 686 12.49 23.62 -14.46
C THR A 686 11.82 23.50 -15.82
N HIS A 687 11.93 24.52 -16.66
CA HIS A 687 11.75 24.37 -18.11
C HIS A 687 13.14 24.28 -18.75
N ALA A 688 13.45 23.13 -19.35
CA ALA A 688 14.56 23.08 -20.30
C ALA A 688 14.11 23.83 -21.56
N GLU A 689 14.73 24.98 -21.84
CA GLU A 689 14.61 25.62 -23.15
C GLU A 689 15.37 24.79 -24.18
N GLY A 690 14.65 23.88 -24.85
CA GLY A 690 15.10 23.24 -26.08
C GLY A 690 14.28 23.75 -27.25
N ASN A 691 14.88 24.62 -28.06
CA ASN A 691 14.48 25.12 -29.37
C ASN A 691 13.15 24.61 -29.99
N ARG A 692 12.29 25.57 -30.33
CA ARG A 692 11.33 25.47 -31.43
C ARG A 692 12.06 25.19 -32.74
N THR A 693 12.19 23.93 -33.13
CA THR A 693 12.20 23.46 -34.53
C THR A 693 11.97 21.95 -34.52
N ALA A 694 10.72 21.53 -34.72
CA ALA A 694 10.40 20.16 -35.07
C ALA A 694 9.77 20.16 -36.47
N PRO A 695 10.35 19.47 -37.45
CA PRO A 695 9.59 18.72 -38.43
C PRO A 695 9.36 17.29 -37.92
N ARG A 696 8.19 16.76 -38.32
CA ARG A 696 7.56 15.49 -37.98
C ARG A 696 8.25 14.25 -38.59
N ASP A 697 7.99 13.15 -37.88
CA ASP A 697 7.80 11.73 -38.24
C ASP A 697 8.89 10.97 -39.02
N ASP A 698 9.35 9.85 -38.46
CA ASP A 698 8.98 8.49 -38.89
C ASP A 698 9.72 7.40 -38.06
N ASP A 699 9.06 6.26 -37.90
CA ASP A 699 9.53 4.93 -37.47
C ASP A 699 9.87 4.61 -35.97
N ASP A 700 9.00 3.75 -35.43
CA ASP A 700 9.26 2.54 -34.62
C ASP A 700 10.53 2.41 -33.78
N GLY A 701 10.30 2.12 -32.49
CA GLY A 701 11.27 1.45 -31.61
C GLY A 701 11.71 2.29 -30.42
N ASP A 702 11.70 1.66 -29.24
CA ASP A 702 12.34 2.08 -27.99
C ASP A 702 12.14 3.52 -27.51
N ARG A 703 11.41 3.67 -26.40
CA ARG A 703 11.69 4.75 -25.45
C ARG A 703 12.03 4.15 -24.10
N ASP A 704 13.32 3.83 -23.98
CA ASP A 704 14.10 4.15 -22.80
C ASP A 704 13.62 5.47 -22.19
N ARG A 705 13.16 5.39 -20.95
CA ARG A 705 13.05 6.57 -20.10
C ARG A 705 14.48 6.95 -19.73
N ASP A 706 14.98 8.01 -20.36
CA ASP A 706 16.19 8.70 -19.96
C ASP A 706 16.17 8.98 -18.44
N PRO A 707 17.06 8.33 -17.65
CA PRO A 707 17.06 8.41 -16.19
C PRO A 707 17.61 9.73 -15.63
N ASP A 708 18.12 10.65 -16.47
CA ASP A 708 18.73 11.90 -16.01
C ASP A 708 17.73 13.04 -15.70
N ARG A 709 16.41 12.79 -15.81
CA ARG A 709 15.38 13.75 -15.37
C ARG A 709 15.07 13.62 -13.88
N LEU A 710 16.01 14.06 -13.04
CA LEU A 710 15.75 14.37 -11.63
C LEU A 710 14.74 15.51 -11.51
N LEU A 711 13.48 15.19 -11.24
CA LEU A 711 12.54 16.13 -10.64
C LEU A 711 12.83 16.18 -9.14
N ASP A 712 13.62 17.17 -8.71
CA ASP A 712 13.79 17.46 -7.29
C ASP A 712 12.48 18.01 -6.72
N PHE A 713 11.81 17.22 -5.89
CA PHE A 713 10.60 17.63 -5.17
C PHE A 713 10.98 18.16 -3.78
N CYS A 714 10.87 19.47 -3.60
CA CYS A 714 10.83 20.07 -2.26
C CYS A 714 9.37 20.20 -1.82
N TYR A 715 8.92 19.32 -0.92
CA TYR A 715 7.66 19.50 -0.21
C TYR A 715 7.91 20.40 1.00
N LEU A 716 7.28 21.57 1.02
CA LEU A 716 7.10 22.37 2.23
C LEU A 716 5.68 22.10 2.73
N PRO A 717 5.49 21.17 3.69
CA PRO A 717 4.21 21.06 4.35
C PRO A 717 4.05 22.29 5.27
N PHE A 718 3.20 23.23 4.87
CA PHE A 718 2.46 24.02 5.85
C PHE A 718 1.44 23.08 6.54
N PRO A 719 1.13 23.27 7.83
CA PRO A 719 0.13 22.44 8.49
C PRO A 719 -1.25 22.57 7.83
#